data_AF-A0A812IMU9-F1
#
_entry.id   AF-A0A812IMU9-F1
#
_cell.length_a   1.000
_cell.length_b   1.000
_cell.length_c   1.000
_cell.angle_alpha   90.00
_cell.angle_beta   90.00
_cell.angle_gamma   90.00
#
_symmetry.space_group_name_H-M   'P 1'
#
loop_
_entity.id
_entity.type
_entity.pdbx_description
1 polymer ?
#
loop_
_entity_poly.entity_id
_entity_poly.type
_entity_poly.pdbx_seq_one_letter_code
_entity_poly.pdbx_strand_id
1 'polypeptide(L)'
;MTQFIPDSLPDEEPAEGPAGQLAHPDAVAHTQRLLPAIYPVGDRAWCVVGNGLSNQTFIAGESGIIAIDSGECVEEMRDAVKLLRKHTQAPIVACIYTHFHYVNGTQALLEDVGPAYLEVYGHHLIEKNRDRFGGEVSPRSSRGLAHQFGVLLPENGADGLLHCGLGLELRNPKHAPFTPGYIAAQHNITDETTHTIAGLQVEFSPAPSDANDSMTLWFPELGICVNNLIWPALFNIYAIRGEEYRDPRELLTGIDKIAQLQPDHLICTHGPPLSGTPVPAAVADYRDAIAFIWDQTVRGINQGLRLSALTEQVQLPGRFKKSYFTQQLYGLVEHHVRQIHSGLFGWLDEDESQIFPMPEQARCERLIEGFGGRATVRAQAQEALNDGDLRWAAELATWLVRSSEVTLPDQQLLARVMRQMAQRTPSANVRNWCLTRALHLEGQIDMSRFNTHRFRFDDVMSATPTRYISVLRVLVNPEKAPEDTMEMAWHFASGEQAGLALRREVAMPTDGRGADLHIHLIENMSAYLDEIERLRTQIKAKDEWHAINPEYAARMKLQNRFTTGLEIAQYTADIMRRDMANYDADSSKYTQSLGCWHGFIAQQVMMGVKKHQKTTDRSYIYLSGWMVAALRSQFGPLPDQSMHEKTTVSDLIEEIYTFLKQADARELRHMFVELDEARENGGDVDSIIARIDNYETHVVPIIADIDAGFGNEEATYLLAKRMIEAGACAIQIENQVSDAKQCGHQAGKVTVPHEDFVSKINAVRYAFLELGIENGIIVARTDSLGAGLTQKIPVSLQPGDLGSKYNEFLDTTPVNDVSELQDGDVTIHQGGQLAKPKRLDNGLYAFKEDTGIDRVVLDCITSLEHGADLLWIETEKPNVAQIAEMVNEIRKVRPEAKLVYNNSPSFNWTLKFRDQVYQEWKAAGKDLSAYPDPTNDEKALMDVALDDSELAIEADKLVQTFQADAAREAGIFHHLITLPTYHTAALSTDILSSGYFGDLGMLAYVRDVQRQEIRRDLAAVKHQDLAGSNVGDDHKEYFLGEKALLAGGTANTMNQF
;
A
#
# COMPACT_ATOMS: atom_id res chain seq x y z
N MET A 1 44.33 0.97 -47.19
CA MET A 1 44.68 1.35 -45.80
C MET A 1 44.51 0.10 -44.97
N THR A 2 45.52 -0.31 -44.21
CA THR A 2 45.39 -1.44 -43.27
C THR A 2 44.35 -1.05 -42.23
N GLN A 3 43.22 -1.76 -42.21
CA GLN A 3 42.17 -1.57 -41.22
C GLN A 3 42.77 -1.82 -39.84
N PHE A 4 42.72 -0.84 -38.95
CA PHE A 4 43.15 -1.02 -37.56
C PHE A 4 42.24 -2.08 -36.92
N ILE A 5 42.82 -3.20 -36.49
CA ILE A 5 42.11 -4.28 -35.78
C ILE A 5 42.48 -4.15 -34.29
N PRO A 6 41.60 -3.57 -33.46
CA PRO A 6 41.88 -3.42 -32.03
C PRO A 6 41.73 -4.74 -31.29
N ASP A 7 42.51 -4.90 -30.20
CA ASP A 7 42.44 -6.05 -29.30
C ASP A 7 41.05 -6.25 -28.63
N SER A 8 40.17 -5.24 -28.70
CA SER A 8 38.80 -5.29 -28.18
C SER A 8 37.86 -6.22 -28.96
N LEU A 9 38.10 -6.34 -30.27
CA LEU A 9 37.28 -7.05 -31.26
C LEU A 9 38.21 -7.68 -32.29
N PRO A 10 39.07 -8.63 -31.87
CA PRO A 10 39.97 -9.31 -32.77
C PRO A 10 39.19 -10.05 -33.87
N ASP A 11 39.84 -10.22 -35.02
CA ASP A 11 39.29 -11.00 -36.14
C ASP A 11 39.59 -12.49 -35.95
N GLU A 12 39.00 -13.05 -34.88
CA GLU A 12 39.10 -14.47 -34.51
C GLU A 12 37.71 -15.12 -34.54
N GLU A 13 37.65 -16.36 -35.00
CA GLU A 13 36.41 -17.15 -35.01
C GLU A 13 36.00 -17.51 -33.57
N PRO A 14 34.71 -17.40 -33.21
CA PRO A 14 34.24 -17.75 -31.88
C PRO A 14 34.37 -19.26 -31.62
N ALA A 15 34.62 -19.61 -30.36
CA ALA A 15 34.61 -20.96 -29.85
C ALA A 15 33.29 -21.27 -29.12
N GLU A 16 32.93 -22.56 -29.09
CA GLU A 16 31.78 -23.06 -28.35
C GLU A 16 32.17 -23.38 -26.90
N GLY A 17 31.41 -22.83 -25.95
CA GLY A 17 31.53 -23.05 -24.52
C GLY A 17 30.78 -24.31 -24.04
N PRO A 18 30.92 -24.67 -22.76
CA PRO A 18 30.43 -25.94 -22.21
C PRO A 18 28.92 -26.18 -22.32
N ALA A 19 28.11 -25.13 -22.42
CA ALA A 19 26.66 -25.21 -22.53
C ALA A 19 26.12 -24.66 -23.89
N GLY A 20 26.98 -24.66 -24.91
CA GLY A 20 26.65 -24.20 -26.27
C GLY A 20 26.75 -22.69 -26.46
N GLN A 21 27.39 -21.96 -25.54
CA GLN A 21 27.65 -20.52 -25.67
C GLN A 21 28.64 -20.25 -26.80
N LEU A 22 28.43 -19.22 -27.62
CA LEU A 22 29.42 -18.78 -28.61
C LEU A 22 30.15 -17.53 -28.10
N ALA A 23 31.46 -17.61 -27.95
CA ALA A 23 32.28 -16.53 -27.39
C ALA A 23 33.73 -16.60 -27.89
N HIS A 24 34.52 -15.56 -27.58
CA HIS A 24 35.94 -15.53 -27.92
C HIS A 24 36.71 -16.70 -27.27
N PRO A 25 37.69 -17.33 -27.96
CA PRO A 25 38.43 -18.48 -27.44
C PRO A 25 39.06 -18.25 -26.06
N ASP A 26 39.68 -17.08 -25.82
CA ASP A 26 40.26 -16.76 -24.52
C ASP A 26 39.22 -16.68 -23.39
N ALA A 27 38.01 -16.18 -23.67
CA ALA A 27 36.92 -16.15 -22.70
C ALA A 27 36.46 -17.58 -22.37
N VAL A 28 36.28 -18.43 -23.39
CA VAL A 28 35.93 -19.85 -23.19
C VAL A 28 37.01 -20.58 -22.37
N ALA A 29 38.28 -20.32 -22.65
CA ALA A 29 39.39 -20.89 -21.89
C ALA A 29 39.44 -20.39 -20.43
N HIS A 30 38.96 -19.17 -20.17
CA HIS A 30 38.92 -18.60 -18.83
C HIS A 30 37.90 -19.29 -17.91
N THR A 31 36.78 -19.79 -18.44
CA THR A 31 35.73 -20.50 -17.68
C THR A 31 36.28 -21.58 -16.75
N GLN A 32 37.26 -22.37 -17.20
CA GLN A 32 37.84 -23.47 -16.41
C GLN A 32 38.49 -22.99 -15.10
N ARG A 33 38.98 -21.75 -15.05
CA ARG A 33 39.60 -21.16 -13.86
C ARG A 33 38.58 -20.72 -12.83
N LEU A 34 37.34 -20.48 -13.25
CA LEU A 34 36.27 -19.94 -12.42
C LEU A 34 35.32 -21.03 -11.89
N LEU A 35 35.53 -22.29 -12.28
CA LEU A 35 34.71 -23.41 -11.82
C LEU A 35 34.77 -23.59 -10.30
N PRO A 36 33.68 -24.09 -9.67
CA PRO A 36 33.62 -24.26 -8.22
C PRO A 36 34.72 -25.20 -7.70
N ALA A 37 35.59 -24.69 -6.83
CA ALA A 37 36.65 -25.47 -6.19
C ALA A 37 37.10 -24.83 -4.87
N ILE A 38 37.61 -25.65 -3.96
CA ILE A 38 38.28 -25.18 -2.73
C ILE A 38 39.78 -25.39 -2.89
N TYR A 39 40.55 -24.30 -2.86
CA TYR A 39 41.99 -24.32 -3.04
C TYR A 39 42.68 -24.24 -1.67
N PRO A 40 43.49 -25.24 -1.29
CA PRO A 40 44.39 -25.09 -0.15
C PRO A 40 45.48 -24.07 -0.50
N VAL A 41 45.75 -23.14 0.42
CA VAL A 41 46.78 -22.10 0.29
C VAL A 41 47.72 -22.21 1.49
N GLY A 42 48.93 -22.69 1.24
CA GLY A 42 49.83 -23.12 2.31
C GLY A 42 49.19 -24.22 3.17
N ASP A 43 49.57 -24.28 4.45
CA ASP A 43 49.11 -25.33 5.37
C ASP A 43 47.86 -24.92 6.19
N ARG A 44 47.51 -23.63 6.18
CA ARG A 44 46.53 -23.06 7.13
C ARG A 44 45.42 -22.23 6.49
N ALA A 45 45.30 -22.16 5.16
CA ALA A 45 44.25 -21.40 4.51
C ALA A 45 43.54 -22.17 3.39
N TRP A 46 42.28 -21.80 3.15
CA TRP A 46 41.43 -22.34 2.09
C TRP A 46 40.71 -21.20 1.37
N CYS A 47 40.75 -21.20 0.04
CA CYS A 47 40.04 -20.23 -0.80
C CYS A 47 38.97 -20.96 -1.61
N VAL A 48 37.70 -20.64 -1.36
CA VAL A 48 36.56 -21.14 -2.14
C VAL A 48 36.38 -20.23 -3.34
N VAL A 49 36.51 -20.80 -4.55
CA VAL A 49 36.39 -20.12 -5.84
C VAL A 49 35.18 -20.68 -6.58
N GLY A 50 34.46 -19.83 -7.32
CA GLY A 50 33.36 -20.25 -8.18
C GLY A 50 32.05 -20.56 -7.44
N ASN A 51 31.98 -20.27 -6.14
CA ASN A 51 30.75 -20.35 -5.35
C ASN A 51 29.82 -19.16 -5.64
N GLY A 52 30.37 -17.96 -5.82
CA GLY A 52 29.67 -16.79 -6.35
C GLY A 52 30.59 -15.93 -7.22
N LEU A 53 30.31 -14.63 -7.33
CA LEU A 53 31.21 -13.71 -8.03
C LEU A 53 32.56 -13.53 -7.31
N SER A 54 32.54 -13.47 -5.98
CA SER A 54 33.73 -13.37 -5.12
C SER A 54 34.15 -14.72 -4.57
N ASN A 55 35.38 -14.76 -4.08
CA ASN A 55 35.89 -15.86 -3.27
C ASN A 55 35.45 -15.70 -1.80
N GLN A 56 35.29 -16.83 -1.11
CA GLN A 56 35.25 -16.87 0.35
C GLN A 56 36.54 -17.52 0.86
N THR A 57 37.33 -16.78 1.64
CA THR A 57 38.63 -17.25 2.12
C THR A 57 38.57 -17.54 3.61
N PHE A 58 39.23 -18.61 4.04
CA PHE A 58 39.26 -19.06 5.43
C PHE A 58 40.71 -19.29 5.86
N ILE A 59 41.14 -18.66 6.96
CA ILE A 59 42.50 -18.77 7.50
C ILE A 59 42.43 -19.29 8.94
N ALA A 60 43.12 -20.39 9.22
CA ALA A 60 43.20 -20.98 10.55
C ALA A 60 44.22 -20.28 11.43
N GLY A 61 43.74 -19.65 12.50
CA GLY A 61 44.53 -19.17 13.63
C GLY A 61 44.67 -20.22 14.74
N GLU A 62 45.24 -19.83 15.87
CA GLU A 62 45.40 -20.69 17.05
C GLU A 62 44.07 -20.91 17.78
N SER A 63 43.21 -19.90 17.83
CA SER A 63 41.96 -19.93 18.60
C SER A 63 40.70 -20.06 17.73
N GLY A 64 40.82 -20.21 16.41
CA GLY A 64 39.69 -20.36 15.49
C GLY A 64 40.04 -20.04 14.03
N ILE A 65 39.01 -19.92 13.19
CA ILE A 65 39.11 -19.57 11.77
C ILE A 65 38.72 -18.10 11.58
N ILE A 66 39.46 -17.41 10.72
CA ILE A 66 39.13 -16.08 10.19
C ILE A 66 38.50 -16.28 8.81
N ALA A 67 37.25 -15.90 8.63
CA ALA A 67 36.63 -15.77 7.30
C ALA A 67 36.99 -14.40 6.71
N ILE A 68 37.31 -14.35 5.43
CA ILE A 68 37.54 -13.12 4.68
C ILE A 68 36.55 -13.09 3.53
N ASP A 69 35.74 -12.04 3.53
CA ASP A 69 34.51 -11.87 2.76
C ASP A 69 33.46 -12.95 3.02
N SER A 70 32.22 -12.63 2.67
CA SER A 70 31.05 -13.48 2.93
C SER A 70 30.15 -13.67 1.71
N GLY A 71 30.58 -13.21 0.53
CA GLY A 71 29.79 -13.33 -0.69
C GLY A 71 28.58 -12.41 -0.76
N GLU A 72 27.65 -12.76 -1.65
CA GLU A 72 26.52 -11.92 -2.06
C GLU A 72 25.26 -12.14 -1.21
N CYS A 73 25.18 -13.25 -0.47
CA CYS A 73 24.01 -13.63 0.35
C CYS A 73 24.34 -14.72 1.40
N VAL A 74 23.42 -14.94 2.33
CA VAL A 74 23.54 -15.94 3.41
C VAL A 74 23.70 -17.35 2.87
N GLU A 75 22.95 -17.72 1.83
CA GLU A 75 22.98 -19.04 1.23
C GLU A 75 24.35 -19.37 0.63
N GLU A 76 24.96 -18.40 -0.05
CA GLU A 76 26.31 -18.53 -0.61
C GLU A 76 27.35 -18.81 0.48
N MET A 77 27.33 -18.03 1.57
CA MET A 77 28.27 -18.22 2.67
C MET A 77 28.05 -19.55 3.38
N ARG A 78 26.79 -19.97 3.55
CA ARG A 78 26.46 -21.27 4.16
C ARG A 78 27.05 -22.43 3.35
N ASP A 79 26.97 -22.36 2.02
CA ASP A 79 27.58 -23.36 1.14
C ASP A 79 29.12 -23.31 1.19
N ALA A 80 29.73 -22.12 1.29
CA ALA A 80 31.18 -21.99 1.51
C ALA A 80 31.62 -22.62 2.84
N VAL A 81 30.90 -22.38 3.94
CA VAL A 81 31.15 -22.99 5.25
C VAL A 81 30.99 -24.51 5.17
N LYS A 82 29.96 -25.01 4.48
CA LYS A 82 29.76 -26.45 4.26
C LYS A 82 30.95 -27.09 3.51
N LEU A 83 31.55 -26.38 2.56
CA LEU A 83 32.78 -26.84 1.89
C LEU A 83 33.97 -26.82 2.85
N LEU A 84 34.16 -25.75 3.61
CA LEU A 84 35.22 -25.64 4.64
C LEU A 84 35.14 -26.78 5.66
N ARG A 85 33.94 -27.15 6.10
CA ARG A 85 33.71 -28.21 7.10
C ARG A 85 34.17 -29.59 6.64
N LYS A 86 34.49 -29.78 5.36
CA LYS A 86 35.16 -31.02 4.88
C LYS A 86 36.65 -31.07 5.23
N HIS A 87 37.25 -29.93 5.59
CA HIS A 87 38.68 -29.77 5.87
C HIS A 87 38.96 -29.49 7.35
N THR A 88 38.09 -28.74 8.03
CA THR A 88 38.28 -28.38 9.44
C THR A 88 36.96 -28.19 10.18
N GLN A 89 36.95 -28.56 11.47
CA GLN A 89 35.84 -28.34 12.39
C GLN A 89 36.08 -27.16 13.34
N ALA A 90 37.17 -26.42 13.17
CA ALA A 90 37.46 -25.25 14.00
C ALA A 90 36.39 -24.15 13.81
N PRO A 91 35.98 -23.47 14.89
CA PRO A 91 34.95 -22.44 14.85
C PRO A 91 35.42 -21.20 14.08
N ILE A 92 34.52 -20.54 13.35
CA ILE A 92 34.78 -19.25 12.68
C ILE A 92 34.56 -18.11 13.68
N VAL A 93 35.65 -17.56 14.20
CA VAL A 93 35.63 -16.58 15.31
C VAL A 93 35.73 -15.14 14.83
N ALA A 94 36.13 -14.92 13.57
CA ALA A 94 36.21 -13.59 12.98
C ALA A 94 35.79 -13.58 11.51
N CYS A 95 35.25 -12.45 11.05
CA CYS A 95 35.01 -12.11 9.66
C CYS A 95 35.71 -10.80 9.32
N ILE A 96 36.44 -10.76 8.21
CA ILE A 96 37.08 -9.54 7.70
C ILE A 96 36.49 -9.23 6.33
N TYR A 97 35.98 -8.02 6.16
CA TYR A 97 35.57 -7.51 4.86
C TYR A 97 36.75 -6.88 4.14
N THR A 98 36.97 -7.29 2.90
CA THR A 98 37.92 -6.60 2.01
C THR A 98 37.33 -5.27 1.53
N HIS A 99 36.03 -5.23 1.22
CA HIS A 99 35.25 -4.05 0.81
C HIS A 99 33.74 -4.36 0.77
N PHE A 100 32.90 -3.35 0.50
CA PHE A 100 31.44 -3.43 0.64
C PHE A 100 30.69 -4.39 -0.29
N HIS A 101 31.29 -4.90 -1.38
CA HIS A 101 30.54 -5.72 -2.34
C HIS A 101 30.19 -7.13 -1.80
N TYR A 102 31.02 -7.70 -0.92
CA TYR A 102 30.95 -9.13 -0.54
C TYR A 102 30.68 -9.35 0.96
N VAL A 103 29.77 -8.55 1.49
CA VAL A 103 29.47 -8.49 2.93
C VAL A 103 28.11 -9.10 3.30
N ASN A 104 27.32 -9.52 2.32
CA ASN A 104 25.91 -9.84 2.52
C ASN A 104 25.65 -11.29 3.00
N GLY A 105 26.67 -12.13 3.15
CA GLY A 105 26.49 -13.49 3.69
C GLY A 105 26.90 -13.67 5.14
N THR A 106 27.24 -12.58 5.84
CA THR A 106 27.90 -12.66 7.15
C THR A 106 27.04 -13.30 8.23
N GLN A 107 25.72 -13.12 8.19
CA GLN A 107 24.80 -13.75 9.13
C GLN A 107 24.88 -15.28 9.16
N ALA A 108 25.27 -15.92 8.05
CA ALA A 108 25.50 -17.37 8.00
C ALA A 108 26.59 -17.83 8.98
N LEU A 109 27.55 -16.95 9.30
CA LEU A 109 28.63 -17.26 10.25
C LEU A 109 28.14 -17.32 11.70
N LEU A 110 27.03 -16.66 12.03
CA LEU A 110 26.44 -16.74 13.37
C LEU A 110 25.87 -18.13 13.65
N GLU A 111 25.51 -18.89 12.63
CA GLU A 111 25.05 -20.29 12.78
C GLU A 111 26.18 -21.20 13.28
N ASP A 112 27.44 -20.81 13.07
CA ASP A 112 28.62 -21.60 13.46
C ASP A 112 29.02 -21.38 14.92
N VAL A 113 29.08 -20.12 15.37
CA VAL A 113 29.60 -19.75 16.70
C VAL A 113 28.63 -18.97 17.58
N GLY A 114 27.52 -18.47 17.04
CA GLY A 114 26.59 -17.57 17.72
C GLY A 114 27.10 -16.11 17.79
N PRO A 115 26.21 -15.13 18.06
CA PRO A 115 26.54 -13.70 17.95
C PRO A 115 27.53 -13.17 19.00
N ALA A 116 27.69 -13.84 20.13
CA ALA A 116 28.62 -13.40 21.17
C ALA A 116 30.09 -13.71 20.86
N TYR A 117 30.38 -14.43 19.76
CA TYR A 117 31.69 -15.03 19.50
C TYR A 117 32.27 -14.70 18.11
N LEU A 118 31.55 -13.94 17.28
CA LEU A 118 32.02 -13.50 15.96
C LEU A 118 32.42 -12.03 16.00
N GLU A 119 33.70 -11.74 15.77
CA GLU A 119 34.20 -10.38 15.55
C GLU A 119 34.19 -10.03 14.06
N VAL A 120 33.71 -8.84 13.68
CA VAL A 120 33.64 -8.36 12.30
C VAL A 120 34.51 -7.11 12.13
N TYR A 121 35.45 -7.19 11.18
CA TYR A 121 36.39 -6.15 10.83
C TYR A 121 36.10 -5.63 9.42
N GLY A 122 36.21 -4.32 9.22
CA GLY A 122 35.97 -3.74 7.90
C GLY A 122 36.37 -2.28 7.85
N HIS A 123 36.49 -1.74 6.64
CA HIS A 123 36.78 -0.32 6.47
C HIS A 123 35.57 0.54 6.88
N HIS A 124 35.82 1.69 7.50
CA HIS A 124 34.77 2.58 8.01
C HIS A 124 33.81 3.15 6.93
N LEU A 125 34.17 3.05 5.65
CA LEU A 125 33.35 3.51 4.52
C LEU A 125 32.39 2.45 3.95
N ILE A 126 32.43 1.20 4.43
CA ILE A 126 31.60 0.09 3.88
C ILE A 126 30.12 0.48 3.88
N GLU A 127 29.59 0.91 5.02
CA GLU A 127 28.16 1.25 5.16
C GLU A 127 27.76 2.41 4.23
N LYS A 128 28.59 3.46 4.17
CA LYS A 128 28.40 4.60 3.26
C LYS A 128 28.36 4.16 1.79
N ASN A 129 29.21 3.23 1.38
CA ASN A 129 29.24 2.73 0.00
C ASN A 129 28.03 1.85 -0.32
N ARG A 130 27.55 1.04 0.63
CA ARG A 130 26.29 0.28 0.49
C ARG A 130 25.10 1.22 0.27
N ASP A 131 25.01 2.29 1.06
CA ASP A 131 23.92 3.26 0.96
C ASP A 131 23.98 4.07 -0.34
N ARG A 132 25.17 4.49 -0.77
CA ARG A 132 25.38 5.14 -2.08
C ARG A 132 24.86 4.27 -3.22
N PHE A 133 25.21 2.99 -3.22
CA PHE A 133 24.90 2.08 -4.32
C PHE A 133 23.41 1.69 -4.36
N GLY A 134 22.80 1.47 -3.18
CA GLY A 134 21.41 1.06 -3.03
C GLY A 134 20.41 2.19 -2.75
N GLY A 135 20.83 3.44 -2.82
CA GLY A 135 20.02 4.63 -2.55
C GLY A 135 19.52 5.35 -3.80
N GLU A 136 19.86 6.64 -3.93
CA GLU A 136 19.29 7.57 -4.94
C GLU A 136 19.48 7.09 -6.39
N VAL A 137 20.61 6.46 -6.70
CA VAL A 137 20.96 6.00 -8.06
C VAL A 137 20.66 4.52 -8.31
N SER A 138 19.94 3.85 -7.41
CA SER A 138 19.77 2.38 -7.44
C SER A 138 19.21 1.80 -8.74
N PRO A 139 18.29 2.44 -9.50
CA PRO A 139 17.83 1.90 -10.78
C PRO A 139 18.97 1.89 -11.81
N ARG A 140 19.76 2.97 -11.85
CA ARG A 140 20.91 3.06 -12.77
C ARG A 140 21.96 2.02 -12.42
N SER A 141 22.27 1.84 -11.13
CA SER A 141 23.20 0.81 -10.66
C SER A 141 22.72 -0.60 -11.04
N SER A 142 21.46 -0.92 -10.72
CA SER A 142 20.85 -2.23 -10.99
C SER A 142 20.77 -2.55 -12.48
N ARG A 143 20.41 -1.56 -13.31
CA ARG A 143 20.41 -1.71 -14.78
C ARG A 143 21.82 -2.01 -15.31
N GLY A 144 22.83 -1.31 -14.78
CA GLY A 144 24.22 -1.53 -15.12
C GLY A 144 24.72 -2.94 -14.75
N LEU A 145 24.38 -3.41 -13.54
CA LEU A 145 24.67 -4.77 -13.10
C LEU A 145 24.02 -5.82 -14.00
N ALA A 146 22.73 -5.64 -14.32
CA ALA A 146 21.99 -6.56 -15.19
C ALA A 146 22.64 -6.72 -16.56
N HIS A 147 23.09 -5.62 -17.18
CA HIS A 147 23.83 -5.68 -18.44
C HIS A 147 25.23 -6.30 -18.29
N GLN A 148 26.04 -5.80 -17.35
CA GLN A 148 27.44 -6.18 -17.25
C GLN A 148 27.63 -7.65 -16.83
N PHE A 149 26.78 -8.13 -15.92
CA PHE A 149 26.86 -9.49 -15.40
C PHE A 149 25.91 -10.47 -16.09
N GLY A 150 25.12 -10.01 -17.06
CA GLY A 150 24.25 -10.88 -17.85
C GLY A 150 23.18 -11.57 -17.02
N VAL A 151 22.64 -10.91 -16.00
CA VAL A 151 21.68 -11.46 -15.02
C VAL A 151 20.41 -12.02 -15.68
N LEU A 152 20.10 -11.58 -16.91
CA LEU A 152 18.94 -12.01 -17.69
C LEU A 152 19.30 -12.88 -18.91
N LEU A 153 20.58 -13.23 -19.07
CA LEU A 153 20.97 -14.13 -20.15
C LEU A 153 20.50 -15.55 -19.84
N PRO A 154 20.16 -16.36 -20.86
CA PRO A 154 19.82 -17.76 -20.66
C PRO A 154 21.04 -18.54 -20.14
N GLU A 155 20.80 -19.68 -19.48
CA GLU A 155 21.89 -20.54 -19.02
C GLU A 155 22.61 -21.27 -20.17
N ASN A 156 21.88 -21.57 -21.26
CA ASN A 156 22.34 -22.42 -22.35
C ASN A 156 22.17 -21.75 -23.72
N GLY A 157 22.87 -22.29 -24.73
CA GLY A 157 22.80 -21.85 -26.13
C GLY A 157 23.75 -20.69 -26.43
N ALA A 158 23.79 -20.26 -27.69
CA ALA A 158 24.80 -19.33 -28.20
C ALA A 158 24.86 -17.98 -27.45
N ASP A 159 23.71 -17.49 -26.99
CA ASP A 159 23.54 -16.25 -26.23
C ASP A 159 23.58 -16.47 -24.70
N GLY A 160 23.92 -17.67 -24.26
CA GLY A 160 23.96 -18.01 -22.85
C GLY A 160 25.06 -17.29 -22.08
N LEU A 161 24.84 -17.13 -20.78
CA LEU A 161 25.86 -16.65 -19.84
C LEU A 161 27.04 -17.63 -19.86
N LEU A 162 28.24 -17.12 -20.17
CA LEU A 162 29.48 -17.90 -20.15
C LEU A 162 30.15 -17.78 -18.78
N HIS A 163 30.41 -16.54 -18.35
CA HIS A 163 30.90 -16.16 -17.03
C HIS A 163 30.83 -14.64 -16.86
N CYS A 164 31.12 -14.15 -15.65
CA CYS A 164 31.29 -12.73 -15.33
C CYS A 164 32.75 -12.24 -15.37
N GLY A 165 33.71 -13.08 -15.80
CA GLY A 165 35.13 -12.75 -15.93
C GLY A 165 35.91 -12.80 -14.60
N LEU A 166 35.29 -12.38 -13.50
CA LEU A 166 35.83 -12.51 -12.14
C LEU A 166 35.31 -13.76 -11.40
N GLY A 167 34.13 -14.26 -11.82
CA GLY A 167 33.46 -15.45 -11.31
C GLY A 167 32.47 -15.97 -12.37
N LEU A 168 31.78 -17.08 -12.09
CA LEU A 168 30.83 -17.67 -13.05
C LEU A 168 29.59 -16.80 -13.24
N GLU A 169 28.97 -16.37 -12.14
CA GLU A 169 27.71 -15.66 -12.19
C GLU A 169 27.57 -14.78 -10.94
N LEU A 170 26.96 -13.60 -11.13
CA LEU A 170 26.47 -12.78 -10.03
C LEU A 170 25.11 -13.36 -9.61
N ARG A 171 24.92 -13.63 -8.31
CA ARG A 171 23.71 -14.28 -7.78
C ARG A 171 23.45 -15.65 -8.40
N ASN A 172 24.30 -16.62 -8.06
CA ASN A 172 24.15 -18.02 -8.45
C ASN A 172 22.73 -18.56 -8.15
N PRO A 173 21.95 -19.01 -9.14
CA PRO A 173 20.58 -19.51 -8.92
C PRO A 173 20.44 -20.57 -7.82
N LYS A 174 21.50 -21.34 -7.51
CA LYS A 174 21.53 -22.32 -6.41
C LYS A 174 21.45 -21.70 -5.02
N HIS A 175 21.81 -20.43 -4.90
CA HIS A 175 21.77 -19.65 -3.66
C HIS A 175 20.49 -18.82 -3.53
N ALA A 176 19.48 -19.05 -4.39
CA ALA A 176 18.16 -18.49 -4.19
C ALA A 176 17.63 -18.88 -2.79
N PRO A 177 17.02 -17.95 -2.03
CA PRO A 177 16.45 -16.67 -2.49
C PRO A 177 17.40 -15.45 -2.44
N PHE A 178 18.69 -15.63 -2.18
CA PHE A 178 19.68 -14.55 -2.04
C PHE A 178 19.42 -13.64 -0.83
N THR A 179 19.22 -14.26 0.33
CA THR A 179 18.91 -13.54 1.57
C THR A 179 20.06 -12.59 1.94
N PRO A 180 19.83 -11.27 2.05
CA PRO A 180 20.85 -10.35 2.54
C PRO A 180 21.02 -10.54 4.05
N GLY A 181 22.27 -10.74 4.50
CA GLY A 181 22.65 -10.96 5.89
C GLY A 181 23.94 -10.21 6.26
N TYR A 182 24.00 -8.93 5.89
CA TYR A 182 25.09 -8.03 6.29
C TYR A 182 25.09 -7.81 7.80
N ILE A 183 26.28 -7.76 8.41
CA ILE A 183 26.49 -7.38 9.80
C ILE A 183 27.48 -6.22 9.82
N ALA A 184 27.16 -5.13 10.52
CA ALA A 184 28.07 -4.00 10.63
C ALA A 184 29.38 -4.40 11.31
N ALA A 185 30.51 -3.92 10.77
CA ALA A 185 31.81 -4.13 11.38
C ALA A 185 31.87 -3.48 12.77
N GLN A 186 32.28 -4.23 13.77
CA GLN A 186 32.55 -3.68 15.11
C GLN A 186 33.92 -2.98 15.15
N HIS A 187 34.84 -3.40 14.28
CA HIS A 187 36.18 -2.84 14.16
C HIS A 187 36.30 -2.08 12.83
N ASN A 188 36.08 -0.76 12.89
CA ASN A 188 36.16 0.14 11.74
C ASN A 188 37.60 0.61 11.50
N ILE A 189 38.17 0.16 10.39
CA ILE A 189 39.54 0.51 9.97
C ILE A 189 39.51 1.80 9.12
N THR A 190 40.44 2.70 9.40
CA THR A 190 40.58 3.99 8.69
C THR A 190 41.99 4.17 8.15
N ASP A 191 43.00 3.90 8.97
CA ASP A 191 44.41 4.00 8.63
C ASP A 191 45.08 2.62 8.69
N GLU A 192 46.33 2.54 8.25
CA GLU A 192 47.13 1.32 8.40
C GLU A 192 47.24 0.92 9.87
N THR A 193 46.93 -0.35 10.17
CA THR A 193 46.89 -0.86 11.54
C THR A 193 47.16 -2.36 11.58
N THR A 194 47.59 -2.85 12.74
CA THR A 194 47.83 -4.27 12.98
C THR A 194 46.92 -4.76 14.11
N HIS A 195 46.22 -5.86 13.89
CA HIS A 195 45.39 -6.52 14.89
C HIS A 195 45.83 -7.96 15.07
N THR A 196 45.73 -8.46 16.30
CA THR A 196 45.87 -9.89 16.58
C THR A 196 44.48 -10.53 16.53
N ILE A 197 44.22 -11.35 15.50
CA ILE A 197 42.91 -11.99 15.27
C ILE A 197 43.11 -13.49 15.24
N ALA A 198 42.32 -14.23 16.02
CA ALA A 198 42.46 -15.68 16.20
C ALA A 198 43.90 -16.15 16.56
N GLY A 199 44.72 -15.28 17.16
CA GLY A 199 46.13 -15.55 17.49
C GLY A 199 47.15 -15.29 16.37
N LEU A 200 46.72 -14.77 15.21
CA LEU A 200 47.60 -14.36 14.11
C LEU A 200 47.72 -12.83 14.07
N GLN A 201 48.88 -12.29 13.70
CA GLN A 201 48.97 -10.88 13.34
C GLN A 201 48.37 -10.66 11.96
N VAL A 202 47.52 -9.64 11.84
CA VAL A 202 46.90 -9.22 10.59
C VAL A 202 47.18 -7.74 10.41
N GLU A 203 47.94 -7.41 9.38
CA GLU A 203 48.18 -6.04 8.97
C GLU A 203 47.11 -5.61 7.96
N PHE A 204 46.39 -4.54 8.28
CA PHE A 204 45.37 -3.93 7.44
C PHE A 204 45.93 -2.69 6.79
N SER A 205 45.88 -2.65 5.46
CA SER A 205 46.31 -1.49 4.68
C SER A 205 45.17 -1.00 3.80
N PRO A 206 44.61 0.20 4.03
CA PRO A 206 43.69 0.82 3.08
C PRO A 206 44.32 0.87 1.69
N ALA A 207 43.58 0.35 0.72
CA ALA A 207 44.04 0.10 -0.63
C ALA A 207 42.87 0.29 -1.61
N PRO A 208 42.45 1.55 -1.86
CA PRO A 208 41.40 1.86 -2.82
C PRO A 208 41.61 1.12 -4.15
N SER A 209 40.58 0.42 -4.59
CA SER A 209 40.62 -0.39 -5.80
C SER A 209 39.38 -0.14 -6.66
N ASP A 210 38.45 -1.09 -6.71
CA ASP A 210 37.18 -0.92 -7.40
C ASP A 210 36.16 -0.15 -6.55
N ALA A 211 36.48 0.00 -5.26
CA ALA A 211 35.83 0.81 -4.26
C ALA A 211 36.88 1.48 -3.34
N ASN A 212 36.54 2.65 -2.78
CA ASN A 212 37.45 3.44 -1.93
C ASN A 212 37.61 2.89 -0.50
N ASP A 213 36.83 1.86 -0.14
CA ASP A 213 36.86 1.15 1.13
C ASP A 213 37.60 -0.18 1.06
N SER A 214 38.26 -0.46 -0.07
CA SER A 214 39.09 -1.64 -0.27
C SER A 214 40.30 -1.67 0.65
N MET A 215 40.65 -2.85 1.13
CA MET A 215 41.83 -3.08 1.98
C MET A 215 42.66 -4.27 1.48
N THR A 216 43.97 -4.19 1.73
CA THR A 216 44.90 -5.32 1.64
C THR A 216 45.16 -5.88 3.05
N LEU A 217 45.12 -7.20 3.17
CA LEU A 217 45.35 -7.92 4.41
C LEU A 217 46.63 -8.74 4.31
N TRP A 218 47.57 -8.53 5.23
CA TRP A 218 48.85 -9.24 5.26
C TRP A 218 48.97 -10.07 6.53
N PHE A 219 49.27 -11.37 6.35
CA PHE A 219 49.49 -12.35 7.40
C PHE A 219 50.97 -12.76 7.40
N PRO A 220 51.85 -12.02 8.09
CA PRO A 220 53.30 -12.18 7.98
C PRO A 220 53.78 -13.57 8.38
N GLU A 221 53.16 -14.21 9.38
CA GLU A 221 53.56 -15.55 9.83
C GLU A 221 53.25 -16.65 8.80
N LEU A 222 52.34 -16.38 7.86
CA LEU A 222 51.89 -17.34 6.86
C LEU A 222 52.38 -17.00 5.44
N GLY A 223 52.96 -15.82 5.23
CA GLY A 223 53.32 -15.34 3.89
C GLY A 223 52.11 -15.12 2.97
N ILE A 224 50.92 -14.90 3.54
CA ILE A 224 49.66 -14.77 2.80
C ILE A 224 49.25 -13.30 2.68
N CYS A 225 49.04 -12.83 1.45
CA CYS A 225 48.47 -11.53 1.15
C CYS A 225 47.08 -11.70 0.51
N VAL A 226 46.04 -11.16 1.15
CA VAL A 226 44.67 -11.12 0.61
C VAL A 226 44.36 -9.71 0.10
N ASN A 227 43.87 -9.58 -1.13
CA ASN A 227 43.72 -8.27 -1.77
C ASN A 227 42.60 -8.22 -2.83
N ASN A 228 42.20 -6.98 -3.18
CA ASN A 228 41.27 -6.67 -4.27
C ASN A 228 41.91 -5.82 -5.39
N LEU A 229 43.24 -5.67 -5.40
CA LEU A 229 43.98 -4.84 -6.36
C LEU A 229 44.38 -5.62 -7.62
N ILE A 230 44.64 -6.92 -7.46
CA ILE A 230 45.03 -7.84 -8.52
C ILE A 230 43.88 -8.81 -8.74
N TRP A 231 43.41 -8.93 -9.98
CA TRP A 231 42.28 -9.78 -10.36
C TRP A 231 42.72 -10.88 -11.34
N PRO A 232 41.95 -11.96 -11.51
CA PRO A 232 42.20 -13.01 -12.50
C PRO A 232 41.88 -12.55 -13.93
N ALA A 233 42.07 -11.26 -14.20
CA ALA A 233 41.87 -10.51 -15.43
C ALA A 233 42.53 -9.14 -15.25
N LEU A 234 42.77 -8.42 -16.34
CA LEU A 234 43.23 -7.03 -16.27
C LEU A 234 42.26 -6.21 -15.43
N PHE A 235 42.81 -5.46 -14.46
CA PHE A 235 42.00 -4.68 -13.53
C PHE A 235 41.12 -3.69 -14.29
N ASN A 236 39.86 -3.59 -13.87
CA ASN A 236 38.92 -2.72 -14.52
C ASN A 236 39.03 -1.31 -13.95
N ILE A 237 39.88 -0.48 -14.55
CA ILE A 237 39.95 0.96 -14.23
C ILE A 237 38.58 1.62 -14.43
N TYR A 238 37.77 1.07 -15.34
CA TYR A 238 36.40 1.54 -15.58
C TYR A 238 35.40 0.44 -15.82
N ALA A 239 34.47 0.27 -14.88
CA ALA A 239 33.31 -0.58 -15.10
C ALA A 239 32.31 0.12 -16.04
N ILE A 240 32.08 -0.46 -17.22
CA ILE A 240 31.13 0.08 -18.23
C ILE A 240 29.68 0.15 -17.72
N ARG A 241 29.37 -0.53 -16.62
CA ARG A 241 28.13 -0.32 -15.87
C ARG A 241 27.96 1.10 -15.32
N GLY A 242 29.00 1.92 -15.32
CA GLY A 242 29.00 3.28 -14.78
C GLY A 242 29.32 3.25 -13.29
N GLU A 243 30.55 3.67 -12.96
CA GLU A 243 31.07 3.78 -11.60
C GLU A 243 31.90 5.05 -11.47
N GLU A 244 32.30 5.39 -10.25
CA GLU A 244 33.22 6.49 -9.97
C GLU A 244 34.57 6.28 -10.65
N TYR A 245 35.27 7.39 -10.90
CA TYR A 245 36.60 7.36 -11.46
C TYR A 245 37.57 6.66 -10.48
N ARG A 246 38.27 5.65 -10.98
CA ARG A 246 39.33 4.94 -10.25
C ARG A 246 40.65 5.47 -10.75
N ASP A 247 41.38 6.18 -9.90
CA ASP A 247 42.69 6.71 -10.26
C ASP A 247 43.71 5.56 -10.30
N PRO A 248 44.31 5.24 -11.47
CA PRO A 248 45.29 4.17 -11.56
C PRO A 248 46.52 4.37 -10.67
N ARG A 249 46.84 5.60 -10.27
CA ARG A 249 47.98 5.89 -9.39
C ARG A 249 47.76 5.41 -7.95
N GLU A 250 46.53 5.48 -7.46
CA GLU A 250 46.17 4.92 -6.14
C GLU A 250 46.28 3.40 -6.16
N LEU A 251 45.75 2.78 -7.21
CA LEU A 251 45.88 1.34 -7.46
C LEU A 251 47.35 0.91 -7.54
N LEU A 252 48.19 1.63 -8.28
CA LEU A 252 49.63 1.36 -8.38
C LEU A 252 50.33 1.46 -7.03
N THR A 253 49.97 2.44 -6.20
CA THR A 253 50.53 2.58 -4.85
C THR A 253 50.21 1.35 -3.99
N GLY A 254 48.98 0.84 -4.07
CA GLY A 254 48.58 -0.40 -3.40
C GLY A 254 49.34 -1.62 -3.92
N ILE A 255 49.50 -1.76 -5.24
CA ILE A 255 50.23 -2.89 -5.84
C ILE A 255 51.73 -2.82 -5.49
N ASP A 256 52.32 -1.63 -5.46
CA ASP A 256 53.71 -1.42 -5.07
C ASP A 256 53.92 -1.83 -3.59
N LYS A 257 52.92 -1.65 -2.71
CA LYS A 257 52.95 -2.19 -1.33
C LYS A 257 52.92 -3.72 -1.33
N ILE A 258 52.02 -4.36 -2.09
CA ILE A 258 52.01 -5.83 -2.21
C ILE A 258 53.37 -6.35 -2.70
N ALA A 259 53.99 -5.66 -3.66
CA ALA A 259 55.32 -6.03 -4.15
C ALA A 259 56.40 -5.93 -3.05
N GLN A 260 56.29 -4.97 -2.12
CA GLN A 260 57.22 -4.83 -0.99
C GLN A 260 57.07 -5.97 0.04
N LEU A 261 55.86 -6.51 0.22
CA LEU A 261 55.60 -7.62 1.15
C LEU A 261 56.25 -8.94 0.70
N GLN A 262 56.52 -9.10 -0.60
CA GLN A 262 57.06 -10.33 -1.20
C GLN A 262 56.26 -11.59 -0.77
N PRO A 263 54.93 -11.64 -1.01
CA PRO A 263 54.10 -12.74 -0.54
C PRO A 263 54.46 -14.08 -1.18
N ASP A 264 54.49 -15.14 -0.37
CA ASP A 264 54.59 -16.53 -0.84
C ASP A 264 53.28 -16.98 -1.50
N HIS A 265 52.16 -16.47 -0.98
CA HIS A 265 50.81 -16.78 -1.40
C HIS A 265 50.01 -15.48 -1.61
N LEU A 266 49.43 -15.34 -2.81
CA LEU A 266 48.56 -14.21 -3.14
C LEU A 266 47.14 -14.73 -3.34
N ILE A 267 46.23 -14.31 -2.46
CA ILE A 267 44.80 -14.58 -2.57
C ILE A 267 44.13 -13.31 -3.06
N CYS A 268 43.45 -13.40 -4.19
CA CYS A 268 42.63 -12.31 -4.71
C CYS A 268 41.19 -12.51 -4.23
N THR A 269 40.42 -11.43 -4.14
CA THR A 269 38.95 -11.47 -3.94
C THR A 269 38.22 -12.27 -5.01
N HIS A 270 38.88 -12.54 -6.14
CA HIS A 270 38.32 -13.23 -7.30
C HIS A 270 39.29 -14.28 -7.84
N GLY A 271 38.74 -15.42 -8.28
CA GLY A 271 39.46 -16.46 -9.01
C GLY A 271 40.51 -17.23 -8.17
N PRO A 272 41.25 -18.14 -8.80
CA PRO A 272 42.20 -19.01 -8.08
C PRO A 272 43.34 -18.24 -7.40
N PRO A 273 43.76 -18.66 -6.19
CA PRO A 273 44.93 -18.09 -5.53
C PRO A 273 46.23 -18.45 -6.26
N LEU A 274 47.24 -17.59 -6.14
CA LEU A 274 48.57 -17.82 -6.69
C LEU A 274 49.49 -18.38 -5.60
N SER A 275 50.04 -19.57 -5.84
CA SER A 275 50.94 -20.28 -4.91
C SER A 275 51.90 -21.18 -5.68
N GLY A 276 53.17 -21.26 -5.27
CA GLY A 276 54.16 -22.15 -5.89
C GLY A 276 54.70 -21.72 -7.27
N THR A 277 54.34 -20.52 -7.73
CA THR A 277 54.92 -19.84 -8.90
C THR A 277 55.62 -18.54 -8.44
N PRO A 278 56.41 -17.85 -9.27
CA PRO A 278 57.04 -16.59 -8.87
C PRO A 278 56.00 -15.47 -8.71
N VAL A 279 55.33 -15.42 -7.55
CA VAL A 279 54.33 -14.40 -7.19
C VAL A 279 54.87 -12.98 -7.44
N PRO A 280 56.11 -12.62 -7.05
CA PRO A 280 56.65 -11.28 -7.32
C PRO A 280 56.69 -10.91 -8.82
N ALA A 281 56.95 -11.88 -9.71
CA ALA A 281 56.98 -11.61 -11.15
C ALA A 281 55.56 -11.35 -11.70
N ALA A 282 54.56 -12.10 -11.22
CA ALA A 282 53.17 -11.87 -11.60
C ALA A 282 52.66 -10.50 -11.12
N VAL A 283 53.00 -10.11 -9.88
CA VAL A 283 52.69 -8.78 -9.33
C VAL A 283 53.36 -7.67 -10.16
N ALA A 284 54.64 -7.84 -10.51
CA ALA A 284 55.37 -6.86 -11.33
C ALA A 284 54.78 -6.71 -12.75
N ASP A 285 54.47 -7.82 -13.42
CA ASP A 285 53.83 -7.78 -14.74
C ASP A 285 52.45 -7.10 -14.69
N TYR A 286 51.66 -7.36 -13.65
CA TYR A 286 50.35 -6.73 -13.45
C TYR A 286 50.48 -5.22 -13.23
N ARG A 287 51.39 -4.83 -12.33
CA ARG A 287 51.72 -3.44 -12.02
C ARG A 287 52.12 -2.66 -13.27
N ASP A 288 53.01 -3.24 -14.07
CA ASP A 288 53.50 -2.61 -15.30
C ASP A 288 52.43 -2.50 -16.39
N ALA A 289 51.49 -3.45 -16.46
CA ALA A 289 50.35 -3.35 -17.38
C ALA A 289 49.46 -2.13 -17.04
N ILE A 290 49.16 -1.92 -15.75
CA ILE A 290 48.37 -0.76 -15.30
C ILE A 290 49.13 0.55 -15.50
N ALA A 291 50.41 0.59 -15.13
CA ALA A 291 51.26 1.76 -15.32
C ALA A 291 51.37 2.13 -16.79
N PHE A 292 51.51 1.15 -17.69
CA PHE A 292 51.54 1.40 -19.13
C PHE A 292 50.26 2.08 -19.63
N ILE A 293 49.09 1.58 -19.23
CA ILE A 293 47.80 2.17 -19.63
C ILE A 293 47.71 3.62 -19.15
N TRP A 294 48.07 3.88 -17.90
CA TRP A 294 48.09 5.24 -17.36
C TRP A 294 49.07 6.16 -18.11
N ASP A 295 50.34 5.77 -18.17
CA ASP A 295 51.42 6.60 -18.72
C ASP A 295 51.19 6.91 -20.20
N GLN A 296 50.79 5.92 -21.00
CA GLN A 296 50.56 6.14 -22.43
C GLN A 296 49.27 6.93 -22.69
N THR A 297 48.24 6.77 -21.85
CA THR A 297 47.04 7.60 -21.94
C THR A 297 47.38 9.06 -21.66
N VAL A 298 48.01 9.35 -20.51
CA VAL A 298 48.39 10.70 -20.11
C VAL A 298 49.37 11.32 -21.10
N ARG A 299 50.33 10.54 -21.61
CA ARG A 299 51.24 10.98 -22.68
C ARG A 299 50.48 11.42 -23.92
N GLY A 300 49.51 10.63 -24.38
CA GLY A 300 48.71 10.97 -25.56
C GLY A 300 47.84 12.21 -25.34
N ILE A 301 47.25 12.35 -24.16
CA ILE A 301 46.48 13.56 -23.79
C ILE A 301 47.39 14.80 -23.86
N ASN A 302 48.58 14.72 -23.26
CA ASN A 302 49.57 15.82 -23.32
C ASN A 302 50.05 16.13 -24.75
N GLN A 303 49.85 15.22 -25.70
CA GLN A 303 50.15 15.43 -27.13
C GLN A 303 48.97 16.01 -27.92
N GLY A 304 47.83 16.28 -27.27
CA GLY A 304 46.62 16.79 -27.91
C GLY A 304 45.86 15.73 -28.72
N LEU A 305 46.04 14.44 -28.38
CA LEU A 305 45.28 13.37 -29.03
C LEU A 305 43.86 13.32 -28.50
N ARG A 306 42.87 13.33 -29.42
CA ARG A 306 41.45 13.10 -29.12
C ARG A 306 41.20 11.65 -28.71
N LEU A 307 40.05 11.37 -28.08
CA LEU A 307 39.74 10.04 -27.54
C LEU A 307 39.83 8.91 -28.56
N SER A 308 39.35 9.13 -29.80
CA SER A 308 39.42 8.10 -30.85
C SER A 308 40.87 7.69 -31.14
N ALA A 309 41.75 8.66 -31.38
CA ALA A 309 43.18 8.45 -31.62
C ALA A 309 43.89 7.86 -30.40
N LEU A 310 43.54 8.28 -29.19
CA LEU A 310 44.05 7.70 -27.94
C LEU A 310 43.74 6.21 -27.84
N THR A 311 42.48 5.83 -28.09
CA THR A 311 42.08 4.41 -28.01
C THR A 311 42.67 3.55 -29.11
N GLU A 312 43.01 4.13 -30.26
CA GLU A 312 43.76 3.46 -31.31
C GLU A 312 45.23 3.23 -30.91
N GLN A 313 45.88 4.25 -30.35
CA GLN A 313 47.31 4.22 -30.05
C GLN A 313 47.68 3.42 -28.79
N VAL A 314 46.85 3.49 -27.74
CA VAL A 314 47.15 2.83 -26.45
C VAL A 314 46.67 1.38 -26.49
N GLN A 315 47.58 0.47 -26.83
CA GLN A 315 47.36 -0.98 -26.86
C GLN A 315 48.40 -1.69 -25.99
N LEU A 316 47.99 -2.72 -25.26
CA LEU A 316 48.91 -3.45 -24.37
C LEU A 316 49.98 -4.19 -25.19
N PRO A 317 51.28 -4.01 -24.84
CA PRO A 317 52.35 -4.78 -25.45
C PRO A 317 52.13 -6.29 -25.33
N GLY A 318 52.53 -7.06 -26.35
CA GLY A 318 52.29 -8.51 -26.42
C GLY A 318 52.79 -9.33 -25.24
N ARG A 319 53.72 -8.81 -24.41
CA ARG A 319 54.16 -9.47 -23.17
C ARG A 319 53.00 -9.66 -22.17
N PHE A 320 52.09 -8.69 -22.08
CA PHE A 320 50.95 -8.70 -21.16
C PHE A 320 49.79 -9.57 -21.68
N LYS A 321 49.87 -10.08 -22.90
CA LYS A 321 48.85 -11.00 -23.44
C LYS A 321 49.05 -12.46 -23.01
N LYS A 322 50.19 -12.78 -22.39
CA LYS A 322 50.57 -14.16 -22.04
C LYS A 322 49.96 -14.67 -20.74
N SER A 323 49.64 -13.77 -19.81
CA SER A 323 49.10 -14.09 -18.50
C SER A 323 47.62 -13.71 -18.45
N TYR A 324 46.77 -14.60 -17.95
CA TYR A 324 45.35 -14.32 -17.81
C TYR A 324 45.07 -13.15 -16.85
N PHE A 325 45.98 -12.88 -15.91
CA PHE A 325 45.93 -11.72 -15.03
C PHE A 325 46.00 -10.39 -15.80
N THR A 326 46.69 -10.32 -16.94
CA THR A 326 46.85 -9.08 -17.70
C THR A 326 46.05 -9.07 -19.01
N GLN A 327 45.32 -10.16 -19.29
CA GLN A 327 44.40 -10.25 -20.42
C GLN A 327 43.10 -9.47 -20.15
N GLN A 328 42.50 -8.95 -21.22
CA GLN A 328 41.28 -8.12 -21.21
C GLN A 328 39.99 -8.97 -21.05
N LEU A 329 40.00 -9.92 -20.10
CA LEU A 329 38.91 -10.88 -19.88
C LEU A 329 37.72 -10.28 -19.13
N TYR A 330 37.89 -9.08 -18.57
CA TYR A 330 36.86 -8.36 -17.83
C TYR A 330 36.67 -6.95 -18.39
N GLY A 331 37.62 -6.05 -18.20
CA GLY A 331 37.65 -4.73 -18.83
C GLY A 331 38.39 -4.70 -20.17
N LEU A 332 38.21 -3.62 -20.95
CA LEU A 332 38.96 -3.34 -22.18
C LEU A 332 39.82 -2.08 -21.99
N VAL A 333 41.04 -2.10 -22.53
CA VAL A 333 42.00 -0.98 -22.49
C VAL A 333 41.39 0.29 -23.08
N GLU A 334 40.69 0.21 -24.20
CA GLU A 334 40.06 1.40 -24.80
C GLU A 334 39.02 2.06 -23.87
N HIS A 335 38.34 1.27 -23.02
CA HIS A 335 37.41 1.80 -22.03
C HIS A 335 38.14 2.44 -20.86
N HIS A 336 39.30 1.89 -20.47
CA HIS A 336 40.15 2.47 -19.43
C HIS A 336 40.78 3.79 -19.89
N VAL A 337 41.26 3.85 -21.13
CA VAL A 337 41.80 5.07 -21.74
C VAL A 337 40.76 6.20 -21.73
N ARG A 338 39.53 5.90 -22.18
CA ARG A 338 38.41 6.86 -22.15
C ARG A 338 38.13 7.35 -20.73
N GLN A 339 38.11 6.43 -19.76
CA GLN A 339 37.84 6.81 -18.38
C GLN A 339 38.98 7.58 -17.73
N ILE A 340 40.25 7.26 -18.03
CA ILE A 340 41.39 8.03 -17.52
C ILE A 340 41.32 9.47 -18.04
N HIS A 341 41.04 9.65 -19.34
CA HIS A 341 40.80 10.97 -19.89
C HIS A 341 39.65 11.67 -19.17
N SER A 342 38.47 11.03 -19.08
CA SER A 342 37.30 11.66 -18.48
C SER A 342 37.38 11.90 -16.99
N GLY A 343 38.12 11.07 -16.26
CA GLY A 343 38.40 11.26 -14.84
C GLY A 343 39.33 12.45 -14.57
N LEU A 344 40.27 12.71 -15.48
CA LEU A 344 41.20 13.84 -15.36
C LEU A 344 40.63 15.17 -15.86
N PHE A 345 39.87 15.15 -16.96
CA PHE A 345 39.48 16.37 -17.68
C PHE A 345 37.96 16.49 -17.97
N GLY A 346 37.15 15.49 -17.59
CA GLY A 346 35.71 15.49 -17.86
C GLY A 346 35.32 14.93 -19.23
N TRP A 347 34.09 15.21 -19.64
CA TRP A 347 33.49 14.57 -20.83
C TRP A 347 33.98 15.12 -22.17
N LEU A 348 34.50 16.36 -22.20
CA LEU A 348 34.91 17.04 -23.44
C LEU A 348 36.33 16.61 -23.84
N ASP A 349 36.48 16.04 -25.02
CA ASP A 349 37.76 15.55 -25.57
C ASP A 349 38.37 16.45 -26.66
N GLU A 350 38.16 17.76 -26.53
CA GLU A 350 38.60 18.78 -27.50
C GLU A 350 37.95 18.64 -28.91
N ASP A 351 36.83 17.92 -29.02
CA ASP A 351 35.95 17.99 -30.18
C ASP A 351 34.91 19.10 -29.98
N GLU A 352 35.04 20.18 -30.76
CA GLU A 352 34.17 21.35 -30.69
C GLU A 352 32.71 21.01 -31.02
N SER A 353 32.47 19.92 -31.76
CA SER A 353 31.11 19.47 -32.08
C SER A 353 30.37 18.89 -30.87
N GLN A 354 31.09 18.47 -29.83
CA GLN A 354 30.51 17.95 -28.60
C GLN A 354 30.14 19.06 -27.59
N ILE A 355 30.53 20.32 -27.83
CA ILE A 355 30.21 21.43 -26.91
C ILE A 355 28.70 21.69 -26.85
N PHE A 356 28.03 21.66 -28.00
CA PHE A 356 26.60 21.87 -28.13
C PHE A 356 26.00 20.75 -29.00
N PRO A 357 25.97 19.50 -28.50
CA PRO A 357 25.54 18.38 -29.30
C PRO A 357 24.04 18.52 -29.59
N MET A 358 23.65 18.17 -30.80
CA MET A 358 22.25 18.09 -31.17
C MET A 358 21.55 16.99 -30.35
N PRO A 359 20.26 17.16 -29.97
CA PRO A 359 19.48 16.06 -29.42
C PRO A 359 19.60 14.81 -30.27
N GLU A 360 19.83 13.67 -29.62
CA GLU A 360 20.27 12.44 -30.28
C GLU A 360 19.36 11.99 -31.43
N GLN A 361 18.04 12.04 -31.22
CA GLN A 361 17.05 11.66 -32.22
C GLN A 361 17.17 12.52 -33.49
N ALA A 362 17.24 13.84 -33.33
CA ALA A 362 17.38 14.79 -34.45
C ALA A 362 18.73 14.62 -35.17
N ARG A 363 19.80 14.30 -34.43
CA ARG A 363 21.11 13.98 -35.02
C ARG A 363 21.02 12.73 -35.90
N CYS A 364 20.40 11.66 -35.41
CA CYS A 364 20.23 10.41 -36.15
C CYS A 364 19.40 10.62 -37.43
N GLU A 365 18.35 11.43 -37.38
CA GLU A 365 17.53 11.78 -38.54
C GLU A 365 18.34 12.47 -39.65
N ARG A 366 19.16 13.47 -39.29
CA ARG A 366 20.02 14.17 -40.25
C ARG A 366 21.11 13.28 -40.83
N LEU A 367 21.69 12.39 -40.02
CA LEU A 367 22.67 11.42 -40.49
C LEU A 367 22.03 10.45 -41.48
N ILE A 368 20.83 9.94 -41.19
CA ILE A 368 20.08 9.06 -42.08
C ILE A 368 19.75 9.75 -43.41
N GLU A 369 19.25 10.98 -43.36
CA GLU A 369 18.95 11.77 -44.56
C GLU A 369 20.21 12.02 -45.40
N GLY A 370 21.30 12.47 -44.74
CA GLY A 370 22.58 12.75 -45.40
C GLY A 370 23.22 11.54 -46.06
N PHE A 371 22.98 10.32 -45.55
CA PHE A 371 23.46 9.06 -46.12
C PHE A 371 22.53 8.47 -47.20
N GLY A 372 21.52 9.23 -47.67
CA GLY A 372 20.64 8.79 -48.76
C GLY A 372 19.40 8.04 -48.28
N GLY A 373 18.99 8.27 -47.02
CA GLY A 373 17.74 7.77 -46.45
C GLY A 373 17.85 6.42 -45.75
N ARG A 374 16.80 6.08 -44.99
CA ARG A 374 16.74 4.93 -44.08
C ARG A 374 17.04 3.59 -44.74
N ALA A 375 16.48 3.35 -45.93
CA ALA A 375 16.71 2.11 -46.67
C ALA A 375 18.19 1.92 -47.05
N THR A 376 18.84 3.01 -47.45
CA THR A 376 20.27 3.03 -47.81
C THR A 376 21.14 2.76 -46.59
N VAL A 377 20.87 3.45 -45.47
CA VAL A 377 21.60 3.23 -44.21
C VAL A 377 21.44 1.79 -43.73
N ARG A 378 20.23 1.21 -43.81
CA ARG A 378 19.99 -0.20 -43.45
C ARG A 378 20.78 -1.16 -44.33
N ALA A 379 20.81 -0.93 -45.64
CA ALA A 379 21.57 -1.75 -46.57
C ALA A 379 23.08 -1.69 -46.27
N GLN A 380 23.63 -0.49 -46.04
CA GLN A 380 25.03 -0.30 -45.71
C GLN A 380 25.40 -0.89 -44.33
N ALA A 381 24.52 -0.78 -43.34
CA ALA A 381 24.72 -1.43 -42.05
C ALA A 381 24.77 -2.96 -42.17
N GLN A 382 23.95 -3.54 -43.06
CA GLN A 382 23.97 -4.97 -43.35
C GLN A 382 25.22 -5.41 -44.12
N GLU A 383 25.67 -4.60 -45.08
CA GLU A 383 26.93 -4.83 -45.81
C GLU A 383 28.13 -4.80 -44.85
N ALA A 384 28.24 -3.75 -44.03
CA ALA A 384 29.27 -3.64 -43.00
C ALA A 384 29.27 -4.84 -42.03
N LEU A 385 28.09 -5.32 -41.63
CA LEU A 385 27.98 -6.52 -40.80
C LEU A 385 28.49 -7.78 -41.52
N ASN A 386 28.18 -7.95 -42.81
CA ASN A 386 28.62 -9.10 -43.60
C ASN A 386 30.12 -9.09 -43.85
N ASP A 387 30.71 -7.90 -43.99
CA ASP A 387 32.14 -7.69 -44.20
C ASP A 387 32.96 -7.76 -42.90
N GLY A 388 32.30 -7.92 -41.75
CA GLY A 388 32.95 -7.97 -40.44
C GLY A 388 33.36 -6.60 -39.88
N ASP A 389 32.94 -5.48 -40.51
CA ASP A 389 33.14 -4.12 -39.98
C ASP A 389 32.11 -3.80 -38.89
N LEU A 390 32.26 -4.49 -37.75
CA LEU A 390 31.28 -4.47 -36.67
C LEU A 390 31.11 -3.09 -36.03
N ARG A 391 32.19 -2.28 -35.98
CA ARG A 391 32.12 -0.92 -35.39
C ARG A 391 31.26 -0.01 -36.26
N TRP A 392 31.47 -0.04 -37.58
CA TRP A 392 30.67 0.75 -38.51
C TRP A 392 29.23 0.25 -38.62
N ALA A 393 29.04 -1.07 -38.66
CA ALA A 393 27.71 -1.68 -38.62
C ALA A 393 26.94 -1.26 -37.36
N ALA A 394 27.60 -1.21 -36.20
CA ALA A 394 26.98 -0.81 -34.94
C ALA A 394 26.57 0.66 -34.96
N GLU A 395 27.40 1.54 -35.52
CA GLU A 395 27.10 2.96 -35.66
C GLU A 395 25.87 3.20 -36.55
N LEU A 396 25.88 2.68 -37.78
CA LEU A 396 24.77 2.83 -38.72
C LEU A 396 23.46 2.23 -38.19
N ALA A 397 23.51 1.02 -37.62
CA ALA A 397 22.32 0.38 -37.05
C ALA A 397 21.79 1.12 -35.81
N THR A 398 22.66 1.77 -35.04
CA THR A 398 22.24 2.61 -33.91
C THR A 398 21.48 3.85 -34.38
N TRP A 399 21.90 4.50 -35.47
CA TRP A 399 21.16 5.64 -36.02
C TRP A 399 19.71 5.27 -36.33
N LEU A 400 19.50 4.09 -36.93
CA LEU A 400 18.16 3.58 -37.24
C LEU A 400 17.31 3.42 -35.97
N VAL A 401 17.87 2.77 -34.95
CA VAL A 401 17.17 2.44 -33.68
C VAL A 401 16.95 3.66 -32.77
N ARG A 402 17.76 4.72 -32.90
CA ARG A 402 17.61 5.95 -32.10
C ARG A 402 16.87 7.09 -32.81
N SER A 403 16.43 6.86 -34.05
CA SER A 403 15.57 7.79 -34.81
C SER A 403 14.09 7.69 -34.40
N SER A 404 13.24 8.59 -34.91
CA SER A 404 11.78 8.58 -34.63
C SER A 404 11.01 7.42 -35.25
N GLU A 405 11.44 6.92 -36.41
CA GLU A 405 10.76 5.85 -37.16
C GLU A 405 11.48 4.51 -37.02
N VAL A 406 11.51 3.96 -35.80
CA VAL A 406 12.15 2.67 -35.53
C VAL A 406 11.26 1.53 -36.02
N THR A 407 11.84 0.58 -36.77
CA THR A 407 11.14 -0.63 -37.22
C THR A 407 11.76 -1.90 -36.62
N LEU A 408 10.99 -2.99 -36.57
CA LEU A 408 11.49 -4.29 -36.10
C LEU A 408 12.74 -4.76 -36.88
N PRO A 409 12.83 -4.63 -38.22
CA PRO A 409 14.07 -4.92 -38.95
C PRO A 409 15.29 -4.11 -38.49
N ASP A 410 15.11 -2.86 -38.07
CA ASP A 410 16.21 -2.02 -37.58
C ASP A 410 16.71 -2.53 -36.22
N GLN A 411 15.79 -2.90 -35.33
CA GLN A 411 16.10 -3.50 -34.03
C GLN A 411 16.81 -4.84 -34.20
N GLN A 412 16.32 -5.70 -35.10
CA GLN A 412 16.92 -7.00 -35.41
C GLN A 412 18.31 -6.88 -36.04
N LEU A 413 18.54 -5.85 -36.87
CA LEU A 413 19.87 -5.59 -37.43
C LEU A 413 20.85 -5.20 -36.33
N LEU A 414 20.49 -4.25 -35.45
CA LEU A 414 21.34 -3.87 -34.32
C LEU A 414 21.58 -5.05 -33.36
N ALA A 415 20.56 -5.88 -33.10
CA ALA A 415 20.69 -7.07 -32.28
C ALA A 415 21.71 -8.08 -32.85
N ARG A 416 21.69 -8.32 -34.17
CA ARG A 416 22.69 -9.17 -34.84
C ARG A 416 24.10 -8.59 -34.77
N VAL A 417 24.25 -7.28 -34.94
CA VAL A 417 25.56 -6.61 -34.78
C VAL A 417 26.08 -6.80 -33.34
N MET A 418 25.25 -6.52 -32.34
CA MET A 418 25.62 -6.70 -30.93
C MET A 418 26.02 -8.15 -30.63
N ARG A 419 25.27 -9.13 -31.16
CA ARG A 419 25.56 -10.56 -31.00
C ARG A 419 26.92 -10.94 -31.62
N GLN A 420 27.25 -10.44 -32.81
CA GLN A 420 28.57 -10.65 -33.43
C GLN A 420 29.69 -10.01 -32.61
N MET A 421 29.51 -8.78 -32.11
CA MET A 421 30.49 -8.14 -31.22
C MET A 421 30.70 -8.95 -29.93
N ALA A 422 29.64 -9.49 -29.35
CA ALA A 422 29.67 -10.31 -28.14
C ALA A 422 30.40 -11.66 -28.33
N GLN A 423 30.44 -12.16 -29.56
CA GLN A 423 31.14 -13.39 -29.94
C GLN A 423 32.64 -13.13 -30.15
N ARG A 424 33.03 -11.92 -30.58
CA ARG A 424 34.43 -11.57 -30.87
C ARG A 424 35.18 -10.96 -29.68
N THR A 425 34.50 -10.32 -28.73
CA THR A 425 35.21 -9.68 -27.62
C THR A 425 35.65 -10.71 -26.56
N PRO A 426 36.89 -10.64 -26.04
CA PRO A 426 37.33 -11.44 -24.89
C PRO A 426 36.75 -10.94 -23.56
N SER A 427 36.23 -9.70 -23.51
CA SER A 427 35.72 -9.08 -22.30
C SER A 427 34.34 -9.63 -21.93
N ALA A 428 34.25 -10.23 -20.72
CA ALA A 428 32.97 -10.67 -20.17
C ALA A 428 31.95 -9.52 -20.04
N ASN A 429 32.41 -8.34 -19.59
CA ASN A 429 31.55 -7.17 -19.42
C ASN A 429 30.88 -6.76 -20.73
N VAL A 430 31.68 -6.64 -21.81
CA VAL A 430 31.18 -6.21 -23.12
C VAL A 430 30.32 -7.28 -23.76
N ARG A 431 30.74 -8.55 -23.68
CA ARG A 431 29.95 -9.68 -24.15
C ARG A 431 28.55 -9.66 -23.54
N ASN A 432 28.47 -9.64 -22.22
CA ASN A 432 27.19 -9.71 -21.51
C ASN A 432 26.32 -8.49 -21.81
N TRP A 433 26.94 -7.31 -21.92
CA TRP A 433 26.24 -6.07 -22.28
C TRP A 433 25.59 -6.16 -23.66
N CYS A 434 26.36 -6.59 -24.65
CA CYS A 434 25.94 -6.73 -26.03
C CYS A 434 24.82 -7.77 -26.17
N LEU A 435 24.93 -8.94 -25.54
CA LEU A 435 23.87 -9.95 -25.58
C LEU A 435 22.60 -9.50 -24.88
N THR A 436 22.72 -8.89 -23.69
CA THR A 436 21.56 -8.34 -22.98
C THR A 436 20.86 -7.29 -23.85
N ARG A 437 21.62 -6.45 -24.56
CA ARG A 437 21.05 -5.48 -25.50
C ARG A 437 20.40 -6.14 -26.70
N ALA A 438 21.00 -7.18 -27.28
CA ALA A 438 20.45 -7.92 -28.42
C ALA A 438 19.11 -8.57 -28.07
N LEU A 439 19.06 -9.33 -26.96
CA LEU A 439 17.84 -9.99 -26.51
C LEU A 439 16.74 -8.99 -26.15
N HIS A 440 17.08 -7.84 -25.58
CA HIS A 440 16.11 -6.79 -25.28
C HIS A 440 15.54 -6.15 -26.55
N LEU A 441 16.37 -5.88 -27.56
CA LEU A 441 15.93 -5.36 -28.87
C LEU A 441 14.99 -6.34 -29.60
N GLU A 442 15.16 -7.64 -29.36
CA GLU A 442 14.32 -8.70 -29.92
C GLU A 442 13.08 -9.01 -29.08
N GLY A 443 12.88 -8.31 -27.95
CA GLY A 443 11.75 -8.53 -27.05
C GLY A 443 11.82 -9.84 -26.25
N GLN A 444 12.96 -10.52 -26.22
CA GLN A 444 13.15 -11.78 -25.49
C GLN A 444 13.34 -11.55 -23.99
N ILE A 445 13.87 -10.38 -23.60
CA ILE A 445 14.02 -9.98 -22.20
C ILE A 445 13.53 -8.55 -21.97
N ASP A 446 12.98 -8.31 -20.79
CA ASP A 446 12.51 -6.98 -20.39
C ASP A 446 13.46 -6.30 -19.39
N MET A 447 13.99 -5.15 -19.79
CA MET A 447 14.87 -4.30 -18.98
C MET A 447 14.11 -3.14 -18.31
N SER A 448 12.82 -2.94 -18.62
CA SER A 448 12.01 -1.82 -18.13
C SER A 448 11.95 -1.78 -16.60
N ARG A 449 11.94 -2.96 -15.97
CA ARG A 449 11.96 -3.14 -14.50
C ARG A 449 13.17 -2.52 -13.79
N PHE A 450 14.24 -2.18 -14.52
CA PHE A 450 15.44 -1.53 -13.99
C PHE A 450 15.45 -0.01 -14.23
N ASN A 451 14.36 0.56 -14.75
CA ASN A 451 14.24 2.00 -14.98
C ASN A 451 13.55 2.74 -13.82
N THR A 452 13.04 2.02 -12.83
CA THR A 452 12.32 2.58 -11.69
C THR A 452 12.96 2.15 -10.37
N HIS A 453 12.82 2.99 -9.34
CA HIS A 453 13.16 2.58 -7.97
C HIS A 453 12.25 1.45 -7.53
N ARG A 454 12.85 0.44 -6.89
CA ARG A 454 12.13 -0.72 -6.36
C ARG A 454 12.42 -0.81 -4.87
N PHE A 455 11.36 -0.89 -4.09
CA PHE A 455 11.41 -1.03 -2.65
C PHE A 455 10.94 -2.44 -2.32
N ARG A 456 11.87 -3.33 -1.94
CA ARG A 456 11.51 -4.62 -1.35
C ARG A 456 11.37 -4.43 0.15
N PHE A 457 10.40 -5.11 0.75
CA PHE A 457 10.13 -4.98 2.17
C PHE A 457 11.38 -5.24 3.02
N ASP A 458 12.04 -6.38 2.84
CA ASP A 458 13.25 -6.74 3.60
C ASP A 458 14.42 -5.76 3.38
N ASP A 459 14.58 -5.25 2.16
CA ASP A 459 15.60 -4.24 1.85
C ASP A 459 15.28 -2.94 2.61
N VAL A 460 14.00 -2.54 2.64
CA VAL A 460 13.53 -1.35 3.38
C VAL A 460 13.74 -1.50 4.88
N MET A 461 13.37 -2.66 5.42
CA MET A 461 13.46 -2.94 6.85
C MET A 461 14.91 -3.14 7.35
N SER A 462 15.83 -3.49 6.47
CA SER A 462 17.25 -3.75 6.82
C SER A 462 18.16 -2.52 6.76
N ALA A 463 17.64 -1.33 6.45
CA ALA A 463 18.42 -0.09 6.42
C ALA A 463 17.74 1.04 7.19
N THR A 464 18.50 2.12 7.44
CA THR A 464 18.00 3.24 8.23
C THR A 464 16.89 4.00 7.51
N PRO A 465 15.87 4.51 8.23
CA PRO A 465 14.80 5.28 7.62
C PRO A 465 15.27 6.50 6.80
N THR A 466 16.34 7.16 7.27
CA THR A 466 16.95 8.33 6.60
C THR A 466 17.38 8.01 5.17
N ARG A 467 17.85 6.79 4.91
CA ARG A 467 18.23 6.34 3.57
C ARG A 467 17.03 6.40 2.62
N TYR A 468 15.90 5.84 3.02
CA TYR A 468 14.72 5.73 2.15
C TYR A 468 13.97 7.06 1.99
N ILE A 469 13.90 7.88 3.04
CA ILE A 469 13.36 9.24 2.93
C ILE A 469 14.21 10.07 1.95
N SER A 470 15.53 9.89 1.95
CA SER A 470 16.40 10.57 0.98
C SER A 470 16.13 10.14 -0.46
N VAL A 471 15.78 8.87 -0.71
CA VAL A 471 15.42 8.39 -2.06
C VAL A 471 14.17 9.07 -2.61
N LEU A 472 13.19 9.43 -1.76
CA LEU A 472 11.96 10.07 -2.21
C LEU A 472 12.23 11.37 -2.99
N ARG A 473 13.33 12.07 -2.70
CA ARG A 473 13.70 13.32 -3.38
C ARG A 473 13.81 13.19 -4.91
N VAL A 474 14.30 12.03 -5.40
CA VAL A 474 14.50 11.77 -6.83
C VAL A 474 13.26 11.16 -7.48
N LEU A 475 12.20 10.95 -6.68
CA LEU A 475 10.88 10.50 -7.14
C LEU A 475 9.84 11.62 -7.19
N VAL A 476 10.16 12.81 -6.66
CA VAL A 476 9.29 13.98 -6.69
C VAL A 476 9.07 14.42 -8.14
N ASN A 477 7.81 14.63 -8.50
CA ASN A 477 7.46 15.32 -9.73
C ASN A 477 7.67 16.83 -9.51
N PRO A 478 8.65 17.47 -10.16
CA PRO A 478 8.99 18.87 -9.93
C PRO A 478 7.81 19.81 -10.23
N GLU A 479 7.02 19.53 -11.28
CA GLU A 479 5.87 20.35 -11.71
C GLU A 479 4.73 20.37 -10.67
N LYS A 480 4.73 19.43 -9.73
CA LYS A 480 3.73 19.33 -8.65
C LYS A 480 4.24 19.84 -7.31
N ALA A 481 5.50 20.28 -7.21
CA ALA A 481 6.06 20.77 -5.97
C ALA A 481 5.47 22.16 -5.63
N PRO A 482 5.21 22.45 -4.35
CA PRO A 482 4.74 23.77 -3.93
C PRO A 482 5.81 24.86 -4.17
N GLU A 483 5.36 26.10 -4.43
CA GLU A 483 6.27 27.26 -4.47
C GLU A 483 6.80 27.59 -3.07
N ASP A 484 5.92 27.55 -2.07
CA ASP A 484 6.27 27.71 -0.66
C ASP A 484 6.94 26.45 -0.09
N THR A 485 7.68 26.63 1.01
CA THR A 485 8.33 25.48 1.67
C THR A 485 7.31 24.71 2.50
N MET A 486 7.25 23.41 2.26
CA MET A 486 6.50 22.46 3.08
C MET A 486 7.48 21.40 3.59
N GLU A 487 7.61 21.26 4.90
CA GLU A 487 8.48 20.24 5.50
C GLU A 487 7.67 19.14 6.18
N MET A 488 8.03 17.89 5.90
CA MET A 488 7.42 16.70 6.47
C MET A 488 8.45 15.96 7.33
N ALA A 489 8.02 15.46 8.49
CA ALA A 489 8.79 14.60 9.37
C ALA A 489 8.11 13.25 9.53
N TRP A 490 8.89 12.17 9.42
CA TRP A 490 8.47 10.81 9.74
C TRP A 490 9.10 10.40 11.07
N HIS A 491 8.25 9.93 11.98
CA HIS A 491 8.60 9.36 13.26
C HIS A 491 8.41 7.85 13.19
N PHE A 492 9.49 7.10 13.40
CA PHE A 492 9.49 5.63 13.29
C PHE A 492 9.34 4.99 14.68
N ALA A 493 8.72 3.82 14.75
CA ALA A 493 8.56 3.06 16.01
C ALA A 493 9.89 2.73 16.70
N SER A 494 11.00 2.66 15.95
CA SER A 494 12.38 2.51 16.46
C SER A 494 12.86 3.71 17.29
N GLY A 495 12.14 4.85 17.26
CA GLY A 495 12.56 6.12 17.84
C GLY A 495 13.40 6.99 16.91
N GLU A 496 13.69 6.51 15.68
CA GLU A 496 14.37 7.30 14.65
C GLU A 496 13.43 8.33 14.01
N GLN A 497 14.02 9.41 13.51
CA GLN A 497 13.32 10.49 12.83
C GLN A 497 14.04 10.86 11.53
N ALA A 498 13.27 11.13 10.49
CA ALA A 498 13.78 11.66 9.21
C ALA A 498 12.78 12.66 8.62
N GLY A 499 13.24 13.60 7.78
CA GLY A 499 12.39 14.61 7.16
C GLY A 499 12.69 14.89 5.69
N LEU A 500 11.74 15.54 5.02
CA LEU A 500 11.82 15.97 3.63
C LEU A 500 11.10 17.30 3.46
N ALA A 501 11.84 18.33 3.03
CA ALA A 501 11.30 19.63 2.67
C ALA A 501 11.12 19.74 1.15
N LEU A 502 9.94 20.16 0.71
CA LEU A 502 9.61 20.44 -0.68
C LEU A 502 9.48 21.95 -0.88
N ARG A 503 10.18 22.49 -1.87
CA ARG A 503 10.05 23.90 -2.28
C ARG A 503 10.61 24.12 -3.67
N ARG A 504 9.96 24.95 -4.48
CA ARG A 504 10.50 25.46 -5.76
C ARG A 504 11.05 24.36 -6.65
N GLU A 505 10.25 23.31 -6.88
CA GLU A 505 10.62 22.15 -7.70
C GLU A 505 11.76 21.28 -7.13
N VAL A 506 12.17 21.52 -5.88
CA VAL A 506 13.27 20.81 -5.21
C VAL A 506 12.76 20.09 -3.96
N ALA A 507 13.28 18.88 -3.75
CA ALA A 507 13.12 18.11 -2.53
C ALA A 507 14.46 18.01 -1.78
N MET A 508 14.44 18.33 -0.49
CA MET A 508 15.60 18.40 0.38
C MET A 508 15.41 17.48 1.59
N PRO A 509 16.24 16.44 1.77
CA PRO A 509 16.23 15.67 3.02
C PRO A 509 16.56 16.58 4.22
N THR A 510 15.83 16.42 5.32
CA THR A 510 16.02 17.16 6.58
C THR A 510 16.01 16.20 7.77
N ASP A 511 16.27 16.72 8.97
CA ASP A 511 16.09 15.96 10.22
C ASP A 511 14.65 16.00 10.74
N GLY A 512 13.74 16.72 10.07
CA GLY A 512 12.33 16.85 10.43
C GLY A 512 12.03 17.71 11.66
N ARG A 513 13.02 18.40 12.26
CA ARG A 513 12.82 19.19 13.48
C ARG A 513 12.00 20.46 13.26
N GLY A 514 11.93 20.95 12.02
CA GLY A 514 11.17 22.13 11.61
C GLY A 514 9.91 21.81 10.82
N ALA A 515 9.45 20.55 10.82
CA ALA A 515 8.39 20.09 9.94
C ALA A 515 7.01 20.71 10.26
N ASP A 516 6.28 21.05 9.20
CA ASP A 516 4.89 21.49 9.24
C ASP A 516 3.93 20.29 9.40
N LEU A 517 4.36 19.12 8.91
CA LEU A 517 3.59 17.87 8.93
C LEU A 517 4.37 16.76 9.63
N HIS A 518 3.75 16.11 10.61
CA HIS A 518 4.32 14.96 11.32
C HIS A 518 3.56 13.67 10.99
N ILE A 519 4.30 12.66 10.53
CA ILE A 519 3.80 11.35 10.12
C ILE A 519 4.35 10.33 11.13
N HIS A 520 3.46 9.67 11.87
CA HIS A 520 3.85 8.64 12.83
C HIS A 520 3.64 7.26 12.20
N LEU A 521 4.73 6.53 12.00
CA LEU A 521 4.72 5.17 11.44
C LEU A 521 4.70 4.15 12.58
N ILE A 522 3.59 3.42 12.67
CA ILE A 522 3.37 2.33 13.62
C ILE A 522 3.66 1.03 12.86
N GLU A 523 4.55 0.16 13.37
CA GLU A 523 4.91 -1.10 12.72
C GLU A 523 3.67 -1.98 12.45
N ASN A 524 3.39 -2.28 11.18
CA ASN A 524 2.47 -3.35 10.79
C ASN A 524 3.32 -4.54 10.31
N MET A 525 3.70 -5.41 11.23
CA MET A 525 3.86 -6.82 10.89
C MET A 525 2.47 -7.41 10.57
N SER A 526 2.40 -8.46 9.74
CA SER A 526 1.14 -9.10 9.36
C SER A 526 0.39 -9.54 10.63
N ALA A 527 -0.78 -8.95 10.88
CA ALA A 527 -1.59 -9.28 12.05
C ALA A 527 -1.94 -10.77 12.08
N TYR A 528 -2.11 -11.39 10.90
CA TYR A 528 -2.27 -12.82 10.76
C TYR A 528 -1.03 -13.61 11.21
N LEU A 529 0.14 -13.33 10.64
CA LEU A 529 1.36 -14.09 10.95
C LEU A 529 1.84 -13.86 12.40
N ASP A 530 1.72 -12.65 12.91
CA ASP A 530 2.06 -12.31 14.30
C ASP A 530 1.20 -13.07 15.30
N GLU A 531 -0.10 -13.17 15.01
CA GLU A 531 -1.01 -13.90 15.86
C GLU A 531 -0.68 -15.40 15.86
N ILE A 532 -0.25 -15.97 14.73
CA ILE A 532 0.24 -17.35 14.65
C ILE A 532 1.46 -17.54 15.56
N GLU A 533 2.46 -16.65 15.48
CA GLU A 533 3.67 -16.77 16.30
C GLU A 533 3.38 -16.57 17.80
N ARG A 534 2.52 -15.61 18.13
CA ARG A 534 2.06 -15.34 19.49
C ARG A 534 1.37 -16.58 20.07
N LEU A 535 0.43 -17.16 19.34
CA LEU A 535 -0.29 -18.37 19.76
C LEU A 535 0.63 -19.58 19.80
N ARG A 536 1.56 -19.72 18.86
CA ARG A 536 2.56 -20.80 18.86
C ARG A 536 3.42 -20.76 20.12
N THR A 537 3.85 -19.56 20.53
CA THR A 537 4.61 -19.36 21.77
C THR A 537 3.78 -19.74 23.00
N GLN A 538 2.54 -19.27 23.06
CA GLN A 538 1.61 -19.57 24.15
C GLN A 538 1.27 -21.06 24.25
N ILE A 539 1.12 -21.75 23.11
CA ILE A 539 0.82 -23.18 23.02
C ILE A 539 2.04 -24.02 23.40
N LYS A 540 3.24 -23.69 22.91
CA LYS A 540 4.49 -24.39 23.28
C LYS A 540 4.81 -24.32 24.77
N ALA A 541 4.32 -23.31 25.48
CA ALA A 541 4.50 -23.20 26.93
C ALA A 541 3.70 -24.25 27.73
N LYS A 542 2.80 -25.01 27.09
CA LYS A 542 1.93 -26.01 27.73
C LYS A 542 1.91 -27.31 26.94
N ASP A 543 2.58 -28.34 27.45
CA ASP A 543 2.65 -29.66 26.79
C ASP A 543 1.26 -30.29 26.55
N GLU A 544 0.28 -29.96 27.39
CA GLU A 544 -1.10 -30.42 27.25
C GLU A 544 -1.78 -29.90 25.97
N TRP A 545 -1.26 -28.84 25.35
CA TRP A 545 -1.86 -28.18 24.17
C TRP A 545 -1.23 -28.64 22.84
N HIS A 546 -0.46 -29.74 22.83
CA HIS A 546 0.20 -30.26 21.62
C HIS A 546 -0.73 -30.54 20.42
N ALA A 547 -2.03 -30.74 20.64
CA ALA A 547 -3.02 -30.96 19.58
C ALA A 547 -3.59 -29.66 18.98
N ILE A 548 -3.30 -28.49 19.56
CA ILE A 548 -3.83 -27.20 19.09
C ILE A 548 -2.94 -26.64 17.98
N ASN A 549 -3.53 -26.39 16.81
CA ASN A 549 -2.84 -25.72 15.72
C ASN A 549 -2.88 -24.19 15.94
N PRO A 550 -1.72 -23.50 16.05
CA PRO A 550 -1.68 -22.05 16.25
C PRO A 550 -2.30 -21.27 15.09
N GLU A 551 -2.21 -21.79 13.85
CA GLU A 551 -2.76 -21.13 12.68
C GLU A 551 -4.29 -21.21 12.63
N TYR A 552 -4.88 -22.36 12.95
CA TYR A 552 -6.34 -22.48 13.04
C TYR A 552 -6.92 -21.57 14.13
N ALA A 553 -6.25 -21.49 15.28
CA ALA A 553 -6.63 -20.58 16.34
C ALA A 553 -6.52 -19.10 15.90
N ALA A 554 -5.49 -18.74 15.13
CA ALA A 554 -5.34 -17.39 14.56
C ALA A 554 -6.48 -17.07 13.58
N ARG A 555 -6.83 -18.00 12.69
CA ARG A 555 -7.96 -17.84 11.74
C ARG A 555 -9.28 -17.61 12.46
N MET A 556 -9.60 -18.45 13.45
CA MET A 556 -10.82 -18.31 14.26
C MET A 556 -10.87 -16.96 14.98
N LYS A 557 -9.72 -16.45 15.46
CA LYS A 557 -9.64 -15.14 16.08
C LYS A 557 -9.89 -14.01 15.09
N LEU A 558 -9.28 -14.05 13.90
CA LEU A 558 -9.50 -13.05 12.85
C LEU A 558 -10.96 -13.05 12.35
N GLN A 559 -11.55 -14.24 12.18
CA GLN A 559 -12.96 -14.41 11.83
C GLN A 559 -13.92 -13.86 12.89
N ASN A 560 -13.45 -13.66 14.13
CA ASN A 560 -14.19 -13.06 15.22
C ASN A 560 -13.48 -11.80 15.76
N ARG A 561 -13.06 -10.91 14.84
CA ARG A 561 -12.34 -9.66 15.12
C ARG A 561 -12.93 -8.86 16.29
N PHE A 562 -14.25 -8.73 16.33
CA PHE A 562 -14.97 -8.04 17.39
C PHE A 562 -15.60 -9.04 18.36
N THR A 563 -15.07 -9.14 19.57
CA THR A 563 -15.50 -10.12 20.56
C THR A 563 -16.66 -9.64 21.43
N THR A 564 -16.84 -8.32 21.54
CA THR A 564 -17.94 -7.70 22.31
C THR A 564 -18.63 -6.61 21.51
N GLY A 565 -19.88 -6.27 21.87
CA GLY A 565 -20.56 -5.11 21.29
C GLY A 565 -19.88 -3.80 21.66
N LEU A 566 -19.25 -3.67 22.84
CA LEU A 566 -18.51 -2.46 23.20
C LEU A 566 -17.32 -2.17 22.27
N GLU A 567 -16.61 -3.21 21.81
CA GLU A 567 -15.56 -3.06 20.80
C GLU A 567 -16.14 -2.54 19.46
N ILE A 568 -17.33 -3.01 19.09
CA ILE A 568 -18.05 -2.53 17.90
C ILE A 568 -18.47 -1.07 18.09
N ALA A 569 -19.05 -0.73 19.24
CA ALA A 569 -19.52 0.62 19.55
C ALA A 569 -18.35 1.61 19.49
N GLN A 570 -17.19 1.26 20.07
CA GLN A 570 -15.98 2.09 20.01
C GLN A 570 -15.51 2.27 18.56
N TYR A 571 -15.30 1.15 17.86
CA TYR A 571 -14.81 1.15 16.47
C TYR A 571 -15.70 1.96 15.53
N THR A 572 -17.02 1.82 15.67
CA THR A 572 -17.98 2.50 14.81
C THR A 572 -18.23 3.96 15.22
N ALA A 573 -18.06 4.31 16.50
CA ALA A 573 -18.03 5.70 16.93
C ALA A 573 -16.85 6.46 16.31
N ASP A 574 -15.67 5.82 16.24
CA ASP A 574 -14.49 6.41 15.59
C ASP A 574 -14.74 6.68 14.09
N ILE A 575 -15.38 5.74 13.39
CA ILE A 575 -15.80 5.92 11.99
C ILE A 575 -16.75 7.11 11.85
N MET A 576 -17.82 7.16 12.65
CA MET A 576 -18.82 8.21 12.51
C MET A 576 -18.24 9.60 12.82
N ARG A 577 -17.35 9.72 13.81
CA ARG A 577 -16.65 10.98 14.10
C ARG A 577 -15.75 11.42 12.97
N ARG A 578 -14.99 10.50 12.38
CA ARG A 578 -14.16 10.77 11.19
C ARG A 578 -15.03 11.25 10.03
N ASP A 579 -16.16 10.58 9.79
CA ASP A 579 -17.05 10.93 8.68
C ASP A 579 -17.75 12.28 8.91
N MET A 580 -18.14 12.60 10.15
CA MET A 580 -18.63 13.94 10.53
C MET A 580 -17.59 15.02 10.23
N ALA A 581 -16.32 14.79 10.57
CA ALA A 581 -15.24 15.74 10.29
C ALA A 581 -14.96 15.87 8.78
N ASN A 582 -15.02 14.76 8.03
CA ASN A 582 -14.89 14.77 6.57
C ASN A 582 -16.02 15.57 5.91
N TYR A 583 -17.25 15.45 6.41
CA TYR A 583 -18.39 16.22 5.95
C TYR A 583 -18.26 17.72 6.28
N ASP A 584 -17.77 18.06 7.47
CA ASP A 584 -17.50 19.46 7.84
C ASP A 584 -16.46 20.11 6.92
N ALA A 585 -15.47 19.34 6.45
CA ALA A 585 -14.48 19.80 5.49
C ALA A 585 -15.02 19.85 4.05
N ASP A 586 -15.89 18.91 3.67
CA ASP A 586 -16.47 18.79 2.34
C ASP A 586 -17.88 18.17 2.41
N SER A 587 -18.91 19.00 2.19
CA SER A 587 -20.31 18.59 2.28
C SER A 587 -20.71 17.51 1.28
N SER A 588 -19.89 17.23 0.25
CA SER A 588 -20.11 16.09 -0.65
C SER A 588 -19.79 14.73 -0.01
N LYS A 589 -19.14 14.72 1.16
CA LYS A 589 -18.77 13.54 1.94
C LYS A 589 -19.83 13.15 2.96
N TYR A 590 -21.10 13.27 2.60
CA TYR A 590 -22.23 12.81 3.42
C TYR A 590 -22.29 11.27 3.50
N THR A 591 -23.12 10.77 4.40
CA THR A 591 -23.28 9.34 4.71
C THR A 591 -24.72 8.88 4.48
N GLN A 592 -24.92 7.56 4.29
CA GLN A 592 -26.22 7.00 3.94
C GLN A 592 -26.54 5.72 4.73
N SER A 593 -27.82 5.44 4.98
CA SER A 593 -28.27 4.16 5.53
C SER A 593 -29.66 3.74 5.06
N LEU A 594 -29.95 2.45 5.23
CA LEU A 594 -31.29 1.90 5.09
C LEU A 594 -31.71 1.24 6.41
N GLY A 595 -32.95 1.51 6.82
CA GLY A 595 -33.57 0.82 7.93
C GLY A 595 -33.61 -0.69 7.69
N CYS A 596 -33.12 -1.48 8.64
CA CYS A 596 -33.12 -2.94 8.57
C CYS A 596 -33.88 -3.55 9.75
N TRP A 597 -34.91 -4.35 9.48
CA TRP A 597 -35.73 -4.97 10.52
C TRP A 597 -35.20 -6.29 11.06
N HIS A 598 -34.16 -6.88 10.44
CA HIS A 598 -33.56 -8.14 10.84
C HIS A 598 -32.09 -8.22 10.45
N GLY A 599 -31.27 -8.95 11.21
CA GLY A 599 -29.83 -9.05 10.98
C GLY A 599 -29.47 -9.59 9.61
N PHE A 600 -30.21 -10.60 9.10
CA PHE A 600 -30.06 -11.08 7.73
C PHE A 600 -30.26 -9.98 6.67
N ILE A 601 -31.22 -9.06 6.88
CA ILE A 601 -31.44 -7.96 5.93
C ILE A 601 -30.24 -7.01 5.97
N ALA A 602 -29.77 -6.62 7.17
CA ALA A 602 -28.58 -5.78 7.31
C ALA A 602 -27.34 -6.42 6.68
N GLN A 603 -27.18 -7.73 6.84
CA GLN A 603 -26.13 -8.52 6.19
C GLN A 603 -26.20 -8.41 4.66
N GLN A 604 -27.37 -8.64 4.07
CA GLN A 604 -27.52 -8.54 2.61
C GLN A 604 -27.32 -7.11 2.11
N VAL A 605 -27.73 -6.09 2.87
CA VAL A 605 -27.46 -4.68 2.54
C VAL A 605 -25.95 -4.43 2.50
N MET A 606 -25.19 -4.78 3.54
CA MET A 606 -23.74 -4.53 3.59
C MET A 606 -22.95 -5.38 2.60
N MET A 607 -23.32 -6.64 2.38
CA MET A 607 -22.72 -7.48 1.33
C MET A 607 -22.98 -6.88 -0.06
N GLY A 608 -24.19 -6.38 -0.31
CA GLY A 608 -24.54 -5.68 -1.55
C GLY A 608 -23.73 -4.41 -1.75
N VAL A 609 -23.63 -3.57 -0.72
CA VAL A 609 -22.81 -2.33 -0.74
C VAL A 609 -21.36 -2.68 -1.06
N LYS A 610 -20.73 -3.57 -0.31
CA LYS A 610 -19.32 -3.94 -0.51
C LYS A 610 -19.09 -4.57 -1.89
N LYS A 611 -20.02 -5.40 -2.38
CA LYS A 611 -19.93 -5.98 -3.73
C LYS A 611 -19.95 -4.92 -4.83
N HIS A 612 -20.86 -3.95 -4.75
CA HIS A 612 -21.10 -2.99 -5.83
C HIS A 612 -20.25 -1.73 -5.73
N GLN A 613 -19.98 -1.24 -4.52
CA GLN A 613 -19.20 -0.03 -4.25
C GLN A 613 -17.74 -0.32 -3.88
N LYS A 614 -17.38 -1.59 -3.65
CA LYS A 614 -16.03 -2.05 -3.27
C LYS A 614 -15.54 -1.58 -1.89
N THR A 615 -16.36 -0.85 -1.16
CA THR A 615 -16.10 -0.37 0.20
C THR A 615 -17.41 -0.25 0.97
N THR A 616 -17.32 -0.25 2.29
CA THR A 616 -18.39 0.10 3.24
C THR A 616 -18.35 1.57 3.66
N ASP A 617 -17.34 2.31 3.22
CA ASP A 617 -17.15 3.72 3.57
C ASP A 617 -18.43 4.54 3.33
N ARG A 618 -18.79 5.38 4.32
CA ARG A 618 -19.98 6.24 4.36
C ARG A 618 -21.34 5.50 4.29
N SER A 619 -21.36 4.19 4.44
CA SER A 619 -22.59 3.38 4.46
C SER A 619 -22.85 2.81 5.85
N TYR A 620 -23.98 3.17 6.45
CA TYR A 620 -24.38 2.76 7.81
C TYR A 620 -25.64 1.90 7.77
N ILE A 621 -26.03 1.38 8.94
CA ILE A 621 -27.34 0.76 9.16
C ILE A 621 -28.18 1.66 10.05
N TYR A 622 -29.49 1.75 9.77
CA TYR A 622 -30.44 2.40 10.66
C TYR A 622 -31.30 1.34 11.36
N LEU A 623 -31.45 1.48 12.68
CA LEU A 623 -32.45 0.71 13.42
C LEU A 623 -33.69 1.58 13.61
N SER A 624 -34.79 1.15 13.00
CA SER A 624 -36.06 1.87 13.04
C SER A 624 -36.92 1.39 14.21
N GLY A 625 -37.26 2.29 15.15
CA GLY A 625 -38.20 2.01 16.24
C GLY A 625 -39.57 1.56 15.71
N TRP A 626 -40.02 2.15 14.60
CA TRP A 626 -41.24 1.75 13.90
C TRP A 626 -41.20 0.27 13.45
N MET A 627 -40.11 -0.17 12.80
CA MET A 627 -40.02 -1.56 12.34
C MET A 627 -39.86 -2.55 13.50
N VAL A 628 -39.23 -2.14 14.60
CA VAL A 628 -39.20 -2.94 15.83
C VAL A 628 -40.62 -3.18 16.33
N ALA A 629 -41.43 -2.11 16.46
CA ALA A 629 -42.82 -2.22 16.88
C ALA A 629 -43.66 -3.08 15.92
N ALA A 630 -43.50 -2.88 14.62
CA ALA A 630 -44.33 -3.53 13.60
C ALA A 630 -43.97 -5.01 13.35
N LEU A 631 -42.71 -5.41 13.53
CA LEU A 631 -42.22 -6.72 13.07
C LEU A 631 -41.54 -7.56 14.16
N ARG A 632 -41.02 -6.96 15.23
CA ARG A 632 -40.11 -7.63 16.17
C ARG A 632 -40.71 -7.87 17.55
N SER A 633 -41.73 -7.10 17.89
CA SER A 633 -42.49 -7.24 19.13
C SER A 633 -43.02 -8.66 19.34
N GLN A 634 -42.84 -9.19 20.56
CA GLN A 634 -43.43 -10.47 20.97
C GLN A 634 -44.97 -10.42 21.04
N PHE A 635 -45.56 -9.23 21.05
CA PHE A 635 -47.00 -9.02 20.96
C PHE A 635 -47.55 -9.08 19.52
N GLY A 636 -46.69 -9.31 18.53
CA GLY A 636 -47.02 -9.12 17.12
C GLY A 636 -46.99 -7.64 16.71
N PRO A 637 -47.56 -7.29 15.54
CA PRO A 637 -47.49 -5.92 15.03
C PRO A 637 -48.16 -4.90 15.94
N LEU A 638 -47.37 -3.92 16.39
CA LEU A 638 -47.83 -2.79 17.19
C LEU A 638 -47.63 -1.47 16.42
N PRO A 639 -48.45 -0.45 16.70
CA PRO A 639 -48.18 0.90 16.20
C PRO A 639 -46.93 1.48 16.88
N ASP A 640 -46.34 2.47 16.22
CA ASP A 640 -45.11 3.14 16.65
C ASP A 640 -45.34 4.10 17.83
N GLN A 641 -45.50 3.53 19.02
CA GLN A 641 -45.87 4.24 20.24
C GLN A 641 -45.07 3.77 21.48
N SER A 642 -43.89 3.18 21.28
CA SER A 642 -43.03 2.66 22.36
C SER A 642 -43.71 1.65 23.30
N MET A 643 -44.76 0.95 22.84
CA MET A 643 -45.54 0.00 23.65
C MET A 643 -44.96 -1.42 23.69
N HIS A 644 -44.08 -1.75 22.74
CA HIS A 644 -43.42 -3.04 22.70
C HIS A 644 -42.40 -3.17 23.83
N GLU A 645 -42.01 -4.41 24.14
CA GLU A 645 -40.96 -4.69 25.10
C GLU A 645 -39.63 -4.09 24.64
N LYS A 646 -39.07 -3.18 25.44
CA LYS A 646 -37.89 -2.37 25.08
C LYS A 646 -36.63 -3.18 24.82
N THR A 647 -36.52 -4.41 25.34
CA THR A 647 -35.37 -5.29 25.08
C THR A 647 -35.25 -5.66 23.61
N THR A 648 -36.37 -5.72 22.89
CA THR A 648 -36.38 -6.04 21.45
C THR A 648 -35.59 -5.03 20.61
N VAL A 649 -35.44 -3.80 21.11
CA VAL A 649 -34.56 -2.78 20.48
C VAL A 649 -33.09 -3.23 20.58
N SER A 650 -32.59 -3.52 21.79
CA SER A 650 -31.20 -3.98 21.98
C SER A 650 -30.93 -5.33 21.34
N ASP A 651 -31.90 -6.25 21.39
CA ASP A 651 -31.77 -7.59 20.82
C ASP A 651 -31.61 -7.54 19.29
N LEU A 652 -32.28 -6.58 18.63
CA LEU A 652 -32.10 -6.36 17.19
C LEU A 652 -30.71 -5.81 16.85
N ILE A 653 -30.13 -4.93 17.69
CA ILE A 653 -28.78 -4.39 17.48
C ILE A 653 -27.76 -5.55 17.55
N GLU A 654 -27.87 -6.38 18.58
CA GLU A 654 -27.02 -7.56 18.76
C GLU A 654 -27.18 -8.54 17.60
N GLU A 655 -28.41 -8.80 17.14
CA GLU A 655 -28.69 -9.63 15.98
C GLU A 655 -28.03 -9.06 14.72
N ILE A 656 -28.19 -7.78 14.43
CA ILE A 656 -27.57 -7.14 13.27
C ILE A 656 -26.06 -7.35 13.28
N TYR A 657 -25.38 -7.02 14.38
CA TYR A 657 -23.94 -7.18 14.45
C TYR A 657 -23.49 -8.65 14.43
N THR A 658 -24.28 -9.57 14.97
CA THR A 658 -24.02 -11.01 14.86
C THR A 658 -24.01 -11.46 13.40
N PHE A 659 -24.98 -11.01 12.60
CA PHE A 659 -25.05 -11.35 11.18
C PHE A 659 -23.94 -10.68 10.34
N LEU A 660 -23.56 -9.44 10.66
CA LEU A 660 -22.45 -8.75 10.00
C LEU A 660 -21.10 -9.43 10.30
N LYS A 661 -20.84 -9.79 11.56
CA LYS A 661 -19.67 -10.59 11.94
C LYS A 661 -19.63 -11.95 11.26
N GLN A 662 -20.78 -12.60 11.09
CA GLN A 662 -20.84 -13.88 10.37
C GLN A 662 -20.50 -13.72 8.88
N ALA A 663 -20.84 -12.59 8.26
CA ALA A 663 -20.41 -12.29 6.89
C ALA A 663 -18.89 -12.11 6.81
N ASP A 664 -18.26 -11.45 7.79
CA ASP A 664 -16.80 -11.35 7.89
C ASP A 664 -16.15 -12.72 8.00
N ALA A 665 -16.63 -13.55 8.93
CA ALA A 665 -16.10 -14.89 9.17
C ALA A 665 -16.13 -15.74 7.89
N ARG A 666 -17.24 -15.68 7.14
CA ARG A 666 -17.42 -16.38 5.87
C ARG A 666 -16.48 -15.87 4.77
N GLU A 667 -16.35 -14.57 4.57
CA GLU A 667 -15.47 -14.05 3.51
C GLU A 667 -13.99 -14.26 3.83
N LEU A 668 -13.58 -14.09 5.09
CA LEU A 668 -12.22 -14.42 5.53
C LEU A 668 -11.92 -15.91 5.36
N ARG A 669 -12.91 -16.78 5.61
CA ARG A 669 -12.78 -18.22 5.32
C ARG A 669 -12.42 -18.48 3.86
N HIS A 670 -13.10 -17.83 2.90
CA HIS A 670 -12.76 -17.99 1.48
C HIS A 670 -11.31 -17.59 1.18
N MET A 671 -10.82 -16.52 1.81
CA MET A 671 -9.43 -16.11 1.66
C MET A 671 -8.45 -17.09 2.30
N PHE A 672 -8.79 -17.72 3.45
CA PHE A 672 -7.96 -18.75 4.05
C PHE A 672 -7.92 -20.05 3.22
N VAL A 673 -9.02 -20.43 2.60
CA VAL A 673 -9.03 -21.58 1.67
C VAL A 673 -8.19 -21.25 0.43
N GLU A 674 -8.34 -20.06 -0.13
CA GLU A 674 -7.50 -19.58 -1.24
C GLU A 674 -6.01 -19.58 -0.85
N LEU A 675 -5.69 -19.18 0.38
CA LEU A 675 -4.33 -19.21 0.92
C LEU A 675 -3.77 -20.64 1.00
N ASP A 676 -4.57 -21.59 1.46
CA ASP A 676 -4.17 -23.00 1.55
C ASP A 676 -3.96 -23.60 0.15
N GLU A 677 -4.88 -23.36 -0.78
CA GLU A 677 -4.75 -23.78 -2.18
C GLU A 677 -3.51 -23.17 -2.85
N ALA A 678 -3.21 -21.89 -2.59
CA ALA A 678 -2.01 -21.24 -3.09
C ALA A 678 -0.73 -21.87 -2.50
N ARG A 679 -0.71 -22.20 -1.21
CA ARG A 679 0.43 -22.89 -0.58
C ARG A 679 0.65 -24.28 -1.17
N GLU A 680 -0.41 -25.03 -1.43
CA GLU A 680 -0.31 -26.38 -2.01
C GLU A 680 0.14 -26.36 -3.47
N ASN A 681 -0.31 -25.38 -4.25
CA ASN A 681 -0.05 -25.30 -5.68
C ASN A 681 1.12 -24.38 -6.08
N GLY A 682 1.83 -23.79 -5.10
CA GLY A 682 2.91 -22.84 -5.35
C GLY A 682 2.46 -21.49 -5.93
N GLY A 683 1.27 -21.04 -5.56
CA GLY A 683 0.67 -19.76 -5.94
C GLY A 683 1.16 -18.56 -5.12
N ASP A 684 0.52 -17.40 -5.33
CA ASP A 684 0.90 -16.11 -4.72
C ASP A 684 0.36 -15.96 -3.29
N VAL A 685 1.09 -16.53 -2.33
CA VAL A 685 0.75 -16.54 -0.90
C VAL A 685 0.77 -15.12 -0.29
N ASP A 686 1.75 -14.29 -0.67
CA ASP A 686 1.95 -12.96 -0.06
C ASP A 686 0.80 -12.00 -0.39
N SER A 687 0.30 -12.04 -1.62
CA SER A 687 -0.86 -11.24 -2.05
C SER A 687 -2.13 -11.62 -1.28
N ILE A 688 -2.33 -12.91 -1.00
CA ILE A 688 -3.50 -13.38 -0.26
C ILE A 688 -3.39 -13.01 1.22
N ILE A 689 -2.22 -13.13 1.84
CA ILE A 689 -1.98 -12.66 3.22
C ILE A 689 -2.22 -11.16 3.31
N ALA A 690 -1.74 -10.37 2.35
CA ALA A 690 -2.01 -8.94 2.31
C ALA A 690 -3.51 -8.63 2.20
N ARG A 691 -4.30 -9.41 1.46
CA ARG A 691 -5.76 -9.26 1.40
C ARG A 691 -6.45 -9.63 2.72
N ILE A 692 -5.95 -10.62 3.45
CA ILE A 692 -6.44 -10.99 4.78
C ILE A 692 -6.17 -9.86 5.78
N ASP A 693 -4.95 -9.34 5.81
CA ASP A 693 -4.56 -8.25 6.73
C ASP A 693 -5.30 -6.94 6.43
N ASN A 694 -5.59 -6.68 5.16
CA ASN A 694 -6.35 -5.49 4.72
C ASN A 694 -7.85 -5.76 4.54
N TYR A 695 -8.38 -6.84 5.13
CA TYR A 695 -9.80 -7.17 5.02
C TYR A 695 -10.68 -6.07 5.64
N GLU A 696 -11.48 -5.41 4.80
CA GLU A 696 -12.48 -4.46 5.25
C GLU A 696 -13.69 -5.20 5.87
N THR A 697 -14.04 -4.91 7.10
CA THR A 697 -15.18 -5.54 7.80
C THR A 697 -16.54 -5.09 7.24
N HIS A 698 -17.57 -5.93 7.35
CA HIS A 698 -18.98 -5.54 7.14
C HIS A 698 -19.60 -4.83 8.36
N VAL A 699 -18.90 -4.79 9.50
CA VAL A 699 -19.33 -4.07 10.70
C VAL A 699 -19.22 -2.56 10.44
N VAL A 700 -20.38 -1.91 10.40
CA VAL A 700 -20.52 -0.47 10.14
C VAL A 700 -21.28 0.23 11.28
N PRO A 701 -21.22 1.57 11.37
CA PRO A 701 -22.02 2.32 12.33
C PRO A 701 -23.53 2.04 12.24
N ILE A 702 -24.18 2.04 13.39
CA ILE A 702 -25.65 2.04 13.52
C ILE A 702 -26.10 3.34 14.15
N ILE A 703 -27.05 4.02 13.51
CA ILE A 703 -27.90 5.02 14.17
C ILE A 703 -29.12 4.26 14.74
N ALA A 704 -29.17 4.15 16.07
CA ALA A 704 -30.19 3.38 16.75
C ALA A 704 -31.27 4.28 17.37
N ASP A 705 -32.50 4.11 16.91
CA ASP A 705 -33.67 4.80 17.46
C ASP A 705 -34.06 4.23 18.83
N ILE A 706 -34.08 5.09 19.85
CA ILE A 706 -34.54 4.75 21.21
C ILE A 706 -35.94 5.31 21.51
N ASP A 707 -36.64 5.82 20.50
CA ASP A 707 -37.83 6.65 20.64
C ASP A 707 -37.56 7.81 21.63
N ALA A 708 -38.47 8.03 22.57
CA ALA A 708 -38.29 8.96 23.67
C ALA A 708 -37.69 8.28 24.93
N GLY A 709 -37.00 7.14 24.81
CA GLY A 709 -36.32 6.46 25.92
C GLY A 709 -37.15 5.42 26.70
N PHE A 710 -38.37 5.10 26.24
CA PHE A 710 -39.28 4.12 26.86
C PHE A 710 -39.53 4.33 28.37
N GLY A 711 -39.52 5.60 28.81
CA GLY A 711 -39.73 5.96 30.20
C GLY A 711 -39.11 7.31 30.58
N ASN A 712 -38.74 7.42 31.86
CA ASN A 712 -38.00 8.56 32.41
C ASN A 712 -36.49 8.48 32.06
N GLU A 713 -35.71 9.42 32.57
CA GLU A 713 -34.25 9.53 32.41
C GLU A 713 -33.49 8.27 32.84
N GLU A 714 -33.84 7.65 33.97
CA GLU A 714 -33.17 6.40 34.41
C GLU A 714 -33.50 5.23 33.48
N ALA A 715 -34.76 5.08 33.06
CA ALA A 715 -35.15 4.08 32.07
C ALA A 715 -34.46 4.30 30.72
N THR A 716 -34.25 5.56 30.34
CA THR A 716 -33.52 5.95 29.12
C THR A 716 -32.05 5.53 29.22
N TYR A 717 -31.38 5.84 30.34
CA TYR A 717 -30.00 5.42 30.59
C TYR A 717 -29.85 3.89 30.55
N LEU A 718 -30.74 3.14 31.22
CA LEU A 718 -30.67 1.68 31.28
C LEU A 718 -30.83 1.03 29.89
N LEU A 719 -31.75 1.55 29.07
CA LEU A 719 -31.96 1.06 27.71
C LEU A 719 -30.80 1.46 26.79
N ALA A 720 -30.36 2.72 26.84
CA ALA A 720 -29.22 3.19 26.05
C ALA A 720 -27.95 2.37 26.37
N LYS A 721 -27.68 2.12 27.66
CA LYS A 721 -26.58 1.25 28.10
C LYS A 721 -26.65 -0.12 27.42
N ARG A 722 -27.81 -0.77 27.41
CA ARG A 722 -28.00 -2.07 26.75
C ARG A 722 -27.82 -2.01 25.24
N MET A 723 -28.28 -0.95 24.59
CA MET A 723 -28.10 -0.75 23.15
C MET A 723 -26.62 -0.55 22.79
N ILE A 724 -25.86 0.17 23.61
CA ILE A 724 -24.42 0.40 23.43
C ILE A 724 -23.63 -0.89 23.71
N GLU A 725 -23.97 -1.63 24.77
CA GLU A 725 -23.43 -2.97 25.05
C GLU A 725 -23.65 -3.95 23.88
N ALA A 726 -24.75 -3.81 23.15
CA ALA A 726 -25.06 -4.59 21.95
C ALA A 726 -24.29 -4.10 20.69
N GLY A 727 -23.71 -2.90 20.72
CA GLY A 727 -22.84 -2.37 19.67
C GLY A 727 -23.20 -1.00 19.09
N ALA A 728 -24.28 -0.36 19.53
CA ALA A 728 -24.66 0.94 18.99
C ALA A 728 -23.67 2.05 19.38
N CYS A 729 -23.11 2.73 18.38
CA CYS A 729 -22.28 3.92 18.57
C CYS A 729 -23.07 5.24 18.56
N ALA A 730 -24.28 5.24 17.98
CA ALA A 730 -25.11 6.41 17.86
C ALA A 730 -26.54 6.12 18.34
N ILE A 731 -27.03 6.93 19.28
CA ILE A 731 -28.38 6.83 19.84
C ILE A 731 -29.18 8.04 19.38
N GLN A 732 -30.27 7.79 18.67
CA GLN A 732 -31.26 8.81 18.31
C GLN A 732 -32.39 8.81 19.33
N ILE A 733 -32.67 9.99 19.91
CA ILE A 733 -33.70 10.21 20.92
C ILE A 733 -34.58 11.41 20.57
N GLU A 734 -35.88 11.32 20.83
CA GLU A 734 -36.86 12.36 20.44
C GLU A 734 -37.50 13.11 21.62
N ASN A 735 -37.94 14.35 21.38
CA ASN A 735 -38.58 15.23 22.37
C ASN A 735 -40.11 15.03 22.48
N GLN A 736 -40.66 13.95 21.93
CA GLN A 736 -42.06 13.59 22.07
C GLN A 736 -42.34 12.95 23.45
N VAL A 737 -43.58 13.02 23.91
CA VAL A 737 -43.98 12.33 25.14
C VAL A 737 -44.14 10.83 24.90
N SER A 738 -43.47 9.99 25.68
CA SER A 738 -43.47 8.52 25.51
C SER A 738 -44.83 7.86 25.70
N ASP A 739 -45.73 8.43 26.53
CA ASP A 739 -47.06 7.87 26.86
C ASP A 739 -48.18 8.34 25.92
N ALA A 740 -47.92 9.38 25.12
CA ALA A 740 -48.81 9.95 24.13
C ALA A 740 -48.16 10.00 22.73
N LYS A 741 -47.09 9.20 22.54
CA LYS A 741 -46.31 9.15 21.29
C LYS A 741 -47.26 8.94 20.11
N GLN A 742 -47.20 9.84 19.14
CA GLN A 742 -47.89 9.69 17.87
C GLN A 742 -46.85 9.48 16.77
N CYS A 743 -47.20 8.66 15.78
CA CYS A 743 -46.35 8.45 14.62
C CYS A 743 -46.21 9.76 13.81
N GLY A 744 -45.15 9.86 13.01
CA GLY A 744 -44.89 10.99 12.09
C GLY A 744 -46.08 11.39 11.22
N HIS A 745 -46.96 10.45 10.87
CA HIS A 745 -48.14 10.62 10.00
C HIS A 745 -49.41 11.07 10.72
N GLN A 746 -49.41 11.12 12.06
CA GLN A 746 -50.60 11.42 12.85
C GLN A 746 -50.61 12.89 13.28
N ALA A 747 -51.78 13.53 13.18
CA ALA A 747 -51.97 14.89 13.68
C ALA A 747 -52.03 14.91 15.22
N GLY A 748 -51.48 15.96 15.84
CA GLY A 748 -51.57 16.16 17.29
C GLY A 748 -50.40 15.57 18.09
N LYS A 749 -49.18 15.58 17.54
CA LYS A 749 -47.96 15.25 18.28
C LYS A 749 -47.80 16.15 19.52
N VAL A 750 -47.21 15.59 20.58
CA VAL A 750 -47.08 16.24 21.88
C VAL A 750 -45.60 16.29 22.29
N THR A 751 -45.04 17.47 22.54
CA THR A 751 -43.65 17.58 23.01
C THR A 751 -43.55 17.68 24.52
N VAL A 752 -42.37 17.36 25.05
CA VAL A 752 -41.97 17.69 26.43
C VAL A 752 -41.19 19.01 26.46
N PRO A 753 -41.14 19.70 27.60
CA PRO A 753 -40.25 20.84 27.78
C PRO A 753 -38.76 20.45 27.67
N HIS A 754 -37.91 21.42 27.33
CA HIS A 754 -36.47 21.19 27.13
C HIS A 754 -35.76 20.54 28.32
N GLU A 755 -36.14 20.87 29.56
CA GLU A 755 -35.51 20.30 30.77
C GLU A 755 -35.67 18.77 30.86
N ASP A 756 -36.82 18.24 30.43
CA ASP A 756 -37.08 16.80 30.38
C ASP A 756 -36.24 16.15 29.29
N PHE A 757 -36.19 16.76 28.10
CA PHE A 757 -35.45 16.21 26.96
C PHE A 757 -33.92 16.27 27.17
N VAL A 758 -33.41 17.38 27.69
CA VAL A 758 -31.99 17.54 28.07
C VAL A 758 -31.59 16.52 29.13
N SER A 759 -32.46 16.23 30.11
CA SER A 759 -32.19 15.19 31.10
C SER A 759 -32.04 13.80 30.47
N LYS A 760 -32.82 13.50 29.42
CA LYS A 760 -32.68 12.27 28.64
C LYS A 760 -31.42 12.23 27.77
N ILE A 761 -31.02 13.35 27.16
CA ILE A 761 -29.72 13.49 26.47
C ILE A 761 -28.58 13.19 27.44
N ASN A 762 -28.62 13.77 28.65
CA ASN A 762 -27.63 13.52 29.70
C ASN A 762 -27.60 12.04 30.10
N ALA A 763 -28.77 11.40 30.23
CA ALA A 763 -28.86 9.97 30.56
C ALA A 763 -28.17 9.08 29.51
N VAL A 764 -28.38 9.37 28.22
CA VAL A 764 -27.68 8.68 27.12
C VAL A 764 -26.17 8.95 27.17
N ARG A 765 -25.75 10.20 27.43
CA ARG A 765 -24.32 10.55 27.55
C ARG A 765 -23.66 9.80 28.70
N TYR A 766 -24.30 9.70 29.87
CA TYR A 766 -23.77 8.92 30.99
C TYR A 766 -23.63 7.43 30.65
N ALA A 767 -24.56 6.85 29.87
CA ALA A 767 -24.44 5.47 29.42
C ALA A 767 -23.18 5.26 28.55
N PHE A 768 -22.91 6.16 27.60
CA PHE A 768 -21.69 6.12 26.80
C PHE A 768 -20.41 6.26 27.67
N LEU A 769 -20.39 7.25 28.56
CA LEU A 769 -19.24 7.52 29.43
C LEU A 769 -18.95 6.37 30.40
N GLU A 770 -19.97 5.75 30.98
CA GLU A 770 -19.81 4.59 31.86
C GLU A 770 -19.20 3.39 31.13
N LEU A 771 -19.60 3.17 29.88
CA LEU A 771 -19.12 2.06 29.06
C LEU A 771 -17.78 2.35 28.37
N GLY A 772 -17.19 3.54 28.61
CA GLY A 772 -15.90 3.94 28.07
C GLY A 772 -15.92 4.39 26.60
N ILE A 773 -17.11 4.63 26.03
CA ILE A 773 -17.27 5.08 24.63
C ILE A 773 -17.37 6.60 24.60
N GLU A 774 -16.26 7.28 24.90
CA GLU A 774 -16.22 8.75 25.07
C GLU A 774 -16.67 9.51 23.82
N ASN A 775 -16.45 8.92 22.65
CA ASN A 775 -16.76 9.48 21.34
C ASN A 775 -18.16 9.09 20.81
N GLY A 776 -18.99 8.42 21.61
CA GLY A 776 -20.37 8.05 21.24
C GLY A 776 -21.21 9.25 20.79
N ILE A 777 -22.17 9.00 19.89
CA ILE A 777 -22.93 10.04 19.18
C ILE A 777 -24.38 10.07 19.67
N ILE A 778 -24.90 11.27 19.94
CA ILE A 778 -26.31 11.49 20.27
C ILE A 778 -26.97 12.28 19.15
N VAL A 779 -28.01 11.71 18.54
CA VAL A 779 -28.88 12.38 17.57
C VAL A 779 -30.13 12.88 18.29
N ALA A 780 -30.26 14.20 18.45
CA ALA A 780 -31.43 14.81 19.06
C ALA A 780 -32.50 15.08 17.99
N ARG A 781 -33.57 14.30 18.03
CA ARG A 781 -34.73 14.46 17.16
C ARG A 781 -35.74 15.43 17.77
N THR A 782 -36.19 16.39 16.96
CA THR A 782 -37.34 17.23 17.27
C THR A 782 -38.52 16.91 16.37
N ASP A 783 -39.69 16.78 16.99
CA ASP A 783 -40.99 16.64 16.34
C ASP A 783 -41.82 17.94 16.40
N SER A 784 -41.22 19.05 16.85
CA SER A 784 -41.91 20.32 17.07
C SER A 784 -42.62 20.88 15.83
N LEU A 785 -42.12 20.60 14.63
CA LEU A 785 -42.73 21.09 13.39
C LEU A 785 -44.19 20.62 13.25
N GLY A 786 -44.44 19.34 13.58
CA GLY A 786 -45.77 18.72 13.54
C GLY A 786 -46.50 18.68 14.89
N ALA A 787 -45.86 19.15 15.97
CA ALA A 787 -46.43 19.15 17.30
C ALA A 787 -47.11 20.48 17.62
N GLY A 788 -48.43 20.43 17.82
CA GLY A 788 -49.24 21.57 18.26
C GLY A 788 -49.53 21.55 19.76
N LEU A 789 -49.06 20.54 20.50
CA LEU A 789 -49.45 20.29 21.88
C LEU A 789 -48.23 20.04 22.79
N THR A 790 -48.40 20.31 24.09
CA THR A 790 -47.46 19.93 25.15
C THR A 790 -48.20 19.38 26.37
N GLN A 791 -47.56 18.44 27.07
CA GLN A 791 -48.12 17.84 28.29
C GLN A 791 -47.85 18.70 29.54
N LYS A 792 -46.80 19.53 29.53
CA LYS A 792 -46.34 20.26 30.71
C LYS A 792 -46.08 21.74 30.40
N ILE A 793 -46.33 22.58 31.39
CA ILE A 793 -45.87 23.98 31.40
C ILE A 793 -44.60 24.01 32.25
N PRO A 794 -43.40 24.21 31.67
CA PRO A 794 -42.15 24.22 32.43
C PRO A 794 -42.08 25.39 33.40
N VAL A 795 -41.32 25.19 34.48
CA VAL A 795 -41.05 26.24 35.47
C VAL A 795 -40.02 27.19 34.89
N SER A 796 -40.38 28.48 34.80
CA SER A 796 -39.43 29.55 34.53
C SER A 796 -38.96 30.16 35.84
N LEU A 797 -37.65 30.23 36.06
CA LEU A 797 -37.02 30.85 37.23
C LEU A 797 -36.75 32.33 36.98
N GLN A 798 -36.47 32.71 35.73
CA GLN A 798 -36.22 34.09 35.33
C GLN A 798 -36.70 34.36 33.89
N PRO A 799 -37.14 35.59 33.57
CA PRO A 799 -37.52 35.95 32.21
C PRO A 799 -36.42 35.62 31.19
N GLY A 800 -36.79 34.94 30.10
CA GLY A 800 -35.89 34.58 29.02
C GLY A 800 -35.09 33.28 29.20
N ASP A 801 -35.28 32.54 30.30
CA ASP A 801 -34.78 31.17 30.40
C ASP A 801 -35.52 30.19 29.47
N LEU A 802 -35.08 28.93 29.38
CA LEU A 802 -35.70 27.94 28.48
C LEU A 802 -37.19 27.70 28.80
N GLY A 803 -37.56 27.73 30.08
CA GLY A 803 -38.96 27.62 30.51
C GLY A 803 -39.79 28.82 30.04
N SER A 804 -39.28 30.03 30.18
CA SER A 804 -39.90 31.28 29.69
C SER A 804 -40.11 31.20 28.18
N LYS A 805 -39.06 30.87 27.42
CA LYS A 805 -39.09 30.78 25.95
C LYS A 805 -40.08 29.71 25.47
N TYR A 806 -40.12 28.55 26.12
CA TYR A 806 -41.09 27.51 25.79
C TYR A 806 -42.53 27.98 26.04
N ASN A 807 -42.77 28.65 27.17
CA ASN A 807 -44.08 29.18 27.54
C ASN A 807 -44.55 30.31 26.60
N GLU A 808 -43.64 31.07 25.97
CA GLU A 808 -43.95 32.08 24.95
C GLU A 808 -44.71 31.54 23.73
N PHE A 809 -44.56 30.25 23.44
CA PHE A 809 -45.26 29.59 22.34
C PHE A 809 -46.66 29.11 22.69
N LEU A 810 -47.07 29.10 23.97
CA LEU A 810 -48.41 28.66 24.36
C LEU A 810 -49.49 29.58 23.77
N ASP A 811 -50.57 28.98 23.27
CA ASP A 811 -51.76 29.71 22.86
C ASP A 811 -52.50 30.19 24.11
N THR A 812 -52.42 31.48 24.42
CA THR A 812 -52.96 32.06 25.65
C THR A 812 -53.96 33.18 25.37
N THR A 813 -55.01 33.28 26.17
CA THR A 813 -55.92 34.42 26.19
C THR A 813 -55.67 35.30 27.42
N PRO A 814 -55.52 36.63 27.29
CA PRO A 814 -55.39 37.51 28.45
C PRO A 814 -56.59 37.40 29.40
N VAL A 815 -56.34 37.45 30.70
CA VAL A 815 -57.35 37.45 31.76
C VAL A 815 -57.29 38.80 32.46
N ASN A 816 -58.31 39.64 32.24
CA ASN A 816 -58.32 40.99 32.80
C ASN A 816 -59.03 41.06 34.16
N ASP A 817 -59.97 40.14 34.41
CA ASP A 817 -60.72 40.03 35.64
C ASP A 817 -60.88 38.55 36.04
N VAL A 818 -60.81 38.27 37.34
CA VAL A 818 -60.90 36.88 37.87
C VAL A 818 -62.27 36.25 37.57
N SER A 819 -63.33 37.04 37.38
CA SER A 819 -64.66 36.54 36.98
C SER A 819 -64.73 35.96 35.57
N GLU A 820 -63.71 36.16 34.74
CA GLU A 820 -63.57 35.52 33.43
C GLU A 820 -63.17 34.04 33.55
N LEU A 821 -62.71 33.60 34.73
CA LEU A 821 -62.25 32.24 35.00
C LEU A 821 -63.38 31.34 35.53
N GLN A 822 -63.37 30.10 35.07
CA GLN A 822 -64.21 29.02 35.60
C GLN A 822 -63.46 28.23 36.67
N ASP A 823 -64.20 27.51 37.53
CA ASP A 823 -63.60 26.64 38.53
C ASP A 823 -62.72 25.57 37.85
N GLY A 824 -61.48 25.44 38.31
CA GLY A 824 -60.48 24.53 37.73
C GLY A 824 -59.67 25.09 36.55
N ASP A 825 -59.90 26.34 36.12
CA ASP A 825 -59.05 27.00 35.12
C ASP A 825 -57.62 27.20 35.62
N VAL A 826 -56.64 26.96 34.74
CA VAL A 826 -55.22 27.21 34.99
C VAL A 826 -54.82 28.50 34.29
N THR A 827 -54.06 29.35 34.97
CA THR A 827 -53.51 30.59 34.41
C THR A 827 -52.00 30.68 34.65
N ILE A 828 -51.31 31.39 33.77
CA ILE A 828 -49.88 31.70 33.88
C ILE A 828 -49.69 33.22 33.86
N HIS A 829 -48.60 33.70 34.45
CA HIS A 829 -48.20 35.10 34.34
C HIS A 829 -47.21 35.25 33.20
N GLN A 830 -47.58 35.97 32.15
CA GLN A 830 -46.79 36.10 30.92
C GLN A 830 -46.85 37.53 30.41
N GLY A 831 -45.67 38.12 30.11
CA GLY A 831 -45.61 39.49 29.59
C GLY A 831 -46.15 40.58 30.53
N GLY A 832 -46.18 40.33 31.84
CA GLY A 832 -46.71 41.28 32.83
C GLY A 832 -48.23 41.22 33.04
N GLN A 833 -48.93 40.24 32.45
CA GLN A 833 -50.37 40.03 32.59
C GLN A 833 -50.69 38.57 32.94
N LEU A 834 -51.86 38.35 33.54
CA LEU A 834 -52.40 37.01 33.74
C LEU A 834 -52.97 36.52 32.40
N ALA A 835 -52.65 35.29 32.01
CA ALA A 835 -53.08 34.70 30.76
C ALA A 835 -53.53 33.25 30.99
N LYS A 836 -54.61 32.84 30.34
CA LYS A 836 -55.15 31.48 30.36
C LYS A 836 -54.64 30.71 29.15
N PRO A 837 -53.76 29.71 29.30
CA PRO A 837 -53.37 28.85 28.20
C PRO A 837 -54.54 27.97 27.75
N LYS A 838 -54.67 27.80 26.44
CA LYS A 838 -55.66 26.92 25.82
C LYS A 838 -55.33 25.48 26.19
N ARG A 839 -56.22 24.88 26.98
CA ARG A 839 -56.12 23.52 27.47
C ARG A 839 -57.25 22.67 26.87
N LEU A 840 -56.90 21.51 26.33
CA LEU A 840 -57.85 20.55 25.77
C LEU A 840 -58.45 19.66 26.86
N ASP A 841 -59.57 18.99 26.56
CA ASP A 841 -60.28 18.10 27.51
C ASP A 841 -59.42 16.92 27.99
N ASN A 842 -58.44 16.49 27.20
CA ASN A 842 -57.46 15.46 27.58
C ASN A 842 -56.33 15.99 28.50
N GLY A 843 -56.38 17.28 28.86
CA GLY A 843 -55.46 17.92 29.79
C GLY A 843 -54.22 18.56 29.15
N LEU A 844 -53.98 18.38 27.85
CA LEU A 844 -52.84 18.94 27.10
C LEU A 844 -53.01 20.43 26.81
N TYR A 845 -51.90 21.14 26.67
CA TYR A 845 -51.89 22.57 26.31
C TYR A 845 -51.53 22.76 24.83
N ALA A 846 -52.15 23.74 24.18
CA ALA A 846 -51.89 24.06 22.79
C ALA A 846 -50.80 25.14 22.63
N PHE A 847 -49.98 24.98 21.61
CA PHE A 847 -49.13 26.04 21.09
C PHE A 847 -49.92 26.93 20.11
N LYS A 848 -49.45 28.16 19.94
CA LYS A 848 -49.92 29.07 18.88
C LYS A 848 -49.68 28.43 17.52
N GLU A 849 -50.62 28.64 16.60
CA GLU A 849 -50.44 28.32 15.18
C GLU A 849 -49.19 29.04 14.63
N ASP A 850 -48.57 28.46 13.59
CA ASP A 850 -47.38 29.00 12.90
C ASP A 850 -46.08 29.13 13.73
N THR A 851 -46.00 28.55 14.92
CA THR A 851 -44.77 28.56 15.76
C THR A 851 -43.85 27.34 15.56
N GLY A 852 -44.16 26.45 14.61
CA GLY A 852 -43.45 25.18 14.43
C GLY A 852 -41.96 25.34 14.14
N ILE A 853 -41.62 26.24 13.20
CA ILE A 853 -40.24 26.52 12.80
C ILE A 853 -39.45 27.13 13.97
N ASP A 854 -39.99 28.14 14.64
CA ASP A 854 -39.32 28.81 15.77
C ASP A 854 -39.00 27.83 16.91
N ARG A 855 -39.94 26.92 17.20
CA ARG A 855 -39.75 25.86 18.19
C ARG A 855 -38.69 24.85 17.77
N VAL A 856 -38.68 24.43 16.50
CA VAL A 856 -37.63 23.55 15.95
C VAL A 856 -36.24 24.18 16.09
N VAL A 857 -36.11 25.46 15.73
CA VAL A 857 -34.82 26.18 15.85
C VAL A 857 -34.37 26.24 17.31
N LEU A 858 -35.29 26.54 18.24
CA LEU A 858 -34.98 26.53 19.67
C LEU A 858 -34.59 25.14 20.19
N ASP A 859 -35.33 24.09 19.82
CA ASP A 859 -35.05 22.72 20.22
C ASP A 859 -33.65 22.28 19.76
N CYS A 860 -33.32 22.55 18.50
CA CYS A 860 -32.06 22.16 17.90
C CYS A 860 -30.86 22.87 18.52
N ILE A 861 -30.93 24.20 18.69
CA ILE A 861 -29.87 24.96 19.36
C ILE A 861 -29.68 24.45 20.79
N THR A 862 -30.78 24.29 21.53
CA THR A 862 -30.75 23.81 22.91
C THR A 862 -30.11 22.43 23.00
N SER A 863 -30.46 21.52 22.09
CA SER A 863 -29.92 20.15 22.07
C SER A 863 -28.40 20.14 21.88
N LEU A 864 -27.89 20.92 20.91
CA LEU A 864 -26.45 21.04 20.68
C LEU A 864 -25.70 21.73 21.82
N GLU A 865 -26.34 22.66 22.54
CA GLU A 865 -25.77 23.32 23.72
C GLU A 865 -25.70 22.39 24.94
N HIS A 866 -26.49 21.31 24.93
CA HIS A 866 -26.65 20.40 26.07
C HIS A 866 -26.25 18.96 25.74
N GLY A 867 -25.32 18.76 24.80
CA GLY A 867 -24.58 17.49 24.64
C GLY A 867 -25.01 16.57 23.50
N ALA A 868 -25.96 17.00 22.66
CA ALA A 868 -26.23 16.34 21.38
C ALA A 868 -25.12 16.63 20.36
N ASP A 869 -24.87 15.66 19.46
CA ASP A 869 -23.83 15.74 18.43
C ASP A 869 -24.41 16.02 17.03
N LEU A 870 -25.61 15.50 16.79
CA LEU A 870 -26.34 15.61 15.53
C LEU A 870 -27.80 15.97 15.80
N LEU A 871 -28.46 16.53 14.80
CA LEU A 871 -29.86 16.91 14.85
C LEU A 871 -30.70 16.04 13.91
N TRP A 872 -31.95 15.80 14.27
CA TRP A 872 -32.96 15.29 13.35
C TRP A 872 -34.18 16.20 13.43
N ILE A 873 -34.63 16.73 12.30
CA ILE A 873 -35.87 17.52 12.20
C ILE A 873 -36.87 16.67 11.41
N GLU A 874 -37.97 16.25 12.05
CA GLU A 874 -39.01 15.48 11.37
C GLU A 874 -39.84 16.41 10.48
N THR A 875 -39.75 16.23 9.15
CA THR A 875 -40.47 17.06 8.16
C THR A 875 -41.70 16.36 7.59
N GLU A 876 -42.65 17.13 7.06
CA GLU A 876 -43.88 16.64 6.46
C GLU A 876 -43.78 16.38 4.95
N LYS A 877 -42.71 16.85 4.30
CA LYS A 877 -42.44 16.69 2.86
C LYS A 877 -40.92 16.69 2.57
N PRO A 878 -40.48 16.10 1.44
CA PRO A 878 -39.09 16.17 1.00
C PRO A 878 -38.86 17.47 0.22
N ASN A 879 -38.41 18.53 0.89
CA ASN A 879 -38.14 19.82 0.26
C ASN A 879 -36.86 20.46 0.81
N VAL A 880 -35.85 20.62 -0.05
CA VAL A 880 -34.51 21.11 0.33
C VAL A 880 -34.58 22.54 0.88
N ALA A 881 -35.35 23.42 0.25
CA ALA A 881 -35.44 24.82 0.67
C ALA A 881 -36.04 24.98 2.07
N GLN A 882 -37.09 24.21 2.39
CA GLN A 882 -37.73 24.22 3.71
C GLN A 882 -36.77 23.78 4.82
N ILE A 883 -36.02 22.68 4.60
CA ILE A 883 -35.06 22.22 5.61
C ILE A 883 -33.87 23.19 5.70
N ALA A 884 -33.41 23.74 4.58
CA ALA A 884 -32.35 24.75 4.56
C ALA A 884 -32.74 26.01 5.33
N GLU A 885 -33.98 26.47 5.25
CA GLU A 885 -34.49 27.61 6.03
C GLU A 885 -34.27 27.40 7.53
N MET A 886 -34.74 26.27 8.06
CA MET A 886 -34.58 25.94 9.49
C MET A 886 -33.11 25.78 9.89
N VAL A 887 -32.31 25.08 9.07
CA VAL A 887 -30.90 24.82 9.37
C VAL A 887 -30.06 26.08 9.31
N ASN A 888 -30.36 27.01 8.39
CA ASN A 888 -29.68 28.29 8.31
C ASN A 888 -29.91 29.15 9.56
N GLU A 889 -31.13 29.16 10.12
CA GLU A 889 -31.39 29.84 11.40
C GLU A 889 -30.64 29.19 12.56
N ILE A 890 -30.56 27.85 12.61
CA ILE A 890 -29.77 27.13 13.62
C ILE A 890 -28.28 27.49 13.47
N ARG A 891 -27.75 27.47 12.24
CA ARG A 891 -26.33 27.74 11.94
C ARG A 891 -25.89 29.17 12.18
N LYS A 892 -26.80 30.13 12.29
CA LYS A 892 -26.46 31.48 12.79
C LYS A 892 -25.96 31.46 14.23
N VAL A 893 -26.39 30.48 15.03
CA VAL A 893 -25.99 30.32 16.43
C VAL A 893 -24.97 29.18 16.59
N ARG A 894 -25.16 28.07 15.87
CA ARG A 894 -24.31 26.86 15.90
C ARG A 894 -23.83 26.50 14.49
N PRO A 895 -22.81 27.17 13.94
CA PRO A 895 -22.36 26.99 12.56
C PRO A 895 -22.02 25.55 12.17
N GLU A 896 -21.59 24.75 13.15
CA GLU A 896 -21.20 23.35 13.01
C GLU A 896 -22.38 22.36 13.00
N ALA A 897 -23.62 22.84 13.13
CA ALA A 897 -24.81 21.99 13.17
C ALA A 897 -24.92 21.09 11.92
N LYS A 898 -25.15 19.80 12.17
CA LYS A 898 -25.26 18.73 11.18
C LYS A 898 -26.53 17.93 11.40
N LEU A 899 -27.19 17.54 10.30
CA LEU A 899 -28.46 16.82 10.36
C LEU A 899 -28.36 15.36 9.93
N VAL A 900 -29.13 14.52 10.61
CA VAL A 900 -29.64 13.24 10.15
C VAL A 900 -31.03 13.50 9.56
N TYR A 901 -31.23 13.11 8.30
CA TYR A 901 -32.49 13.37 7.58
C TYR A 901 -33.16 12.08 7.13
N ASN A 902 -34.42 11.94 7.52
CA ASN A 902 -35.30 10.87 7.07
C ASN A 902 -35.88 11.19 5.69
N ASN A 903 -35.38 10.48 4.68
CA ASN A 903 -35.97 10.42 3.35
C ASN A 903 -37.20 9.53 3.41
N SER A 904 -38.27 10.05 4.02
CA SER A 904 -39.38 9.23 4.50
C SER A 904 -40.06 8.44 3.38
N PRO A 905 -40.25 7.12 3.55
CA PRO A 905 -40.92 6.27 2.56
C PRO A 905 -42.43 6.53 2.46
N SER A 906 -42.99 7.30 3.40
CA SER A 906 -44.40 7.71 3.35
C SER A 906 -44.66 8.92 2.47
N PHE A 907 -43.61 9.66 2.11
CA PHE A 907 -43.77 10.75 1.16
C PHE A 907 -44.14 10.16 -0.19
N ASN A 908 -45.10 10.75 -0.88
CA ASN A 908 -45.27 10.49 -2.29
C ASN A 908 -44.22 11.32 -3.05
N TRP A 909 -43.03 10.75 -3.21
CA TRP A 909 -41.87 11.42 -3.82
C TRP A 909 -42.20 11.96 -5.22
N THR A 910 -42.73 11.12 -6.10
CA THR A 910 -43.11 11.54 -7.46
C THR A 910 -44.09 12.71 -7.45
N LEU A 911 -45.13 12.64 -6.61
CA LEU A 911 -46.12 13.71 -6.54
C LEU A 911 -45.51 15.03 -6.06
N LYS A 912 -44.72 14.98 -4.98
CA LYS A 912 -44.14 16.19 -4.38
C LYS A 912 -43.10 16.85 -5.29
N PHE A 913 -42.28 16.08 -6.00
CA PHE A 913 -41.30 16.64 -6.93
C PHE A 913 -41.94 17.09 -8.24
N ARG A 914 -42.95 16.40 -8.79
CA ARG A 914 -43.69 16.89 -9.96
C ARG A 914 -44.44 18.19 -9.66
N ASP A 915 -45.09 18.29 -8.49
CA ASP A 915 -45.72 19.55 -8.08
C ASP A 915 -44.66 20.65 -7.88
N GLN A 916 -43.52 20.36 -7.23
CA GLN A 916 -42.45 21.33 -7.08
C GLN A 916 -41.96 21.89 -8.42
N VAL A 917 -41.63 21.02 -9.38
CA VAL A 917 -41.21 21.46 -10.73
C VAL A 917 -42.34 22.22 -11.43
N TYR A 918 -43.59 21.78 -11.29
CA TYR A 918 -44.74 22.46 -11.87
C TYR A 918 -44.85 23.90 -11.34
N GLN A 919 -44.73 24.12 -10.03
CA GLN A 919 -44.78 25.45 -9.43
C GLN A 919 -43.58 26.32 -9.85
N GLU A 920 -42.38 25.74 -9.92
CA GLU A 920 -41.17 26.44 -10.39
C GLU A 920 -41.32 26.89 -11.86
N TRP A 921 -41.81 26.02 -12.73
CA TRP A 921 -42.09 26.34 -14.14
C TRP A 921 -43.20 27.37 -14.29
N LYS A 922 -44.24 27.30 -13.44
CA LYS A 922 -45.34 28.27 -13.41
C LYS A 922 -44.80 29.66 -13.04
N ALA A 923 -43.96 29.73 -12.00
CA ALA A 923 -43.31 30.97 -11.58
C ALA A 923 -42.36 31.53 -12.64
N ALA A 924 -41.68 30.65 -13.41
CA ALA A 924 -40.81 31.03 -14.53
C ALA A 924 -41.56 31.41 -15.82
N GLY A 925 -42.90 31.30 -15.85
CA GLY A 925 -43.72 31.66 -17.01
C GLY A 925 -43.69 30.64 -18.16
N LYS A 926 -43.34 29.37 -17.89
CA LYS A 926 -43.42 28.29 -18.88
C LYS A 926 -44.88 27.96 -19.20
N ASP A 927 -45.17 27.57 -20.44
CA ASP A 927 -46.50 27.07 -20.80
C ASP A 927 -46.74 25.69 -20.18
N LEU A 928 -47.75 25.61 -19.31
CA LEU A 928 -48.12 24.40 -18.56
C LEU A 928 -49.45 23.78 -19.04
N SER A 929 -50.00 24.25 -20.16
CA SER A 929 -51.30 23.77 -20.67
C SER A 929 -51.32 22.28 -21.01
N ALA A 930 -50.15 21.67 -21.21
CA ALA A 930 -49.98 20.24 -21.45
C ALA A 930 -50.05 19.37 -20.16
N TYR A 931 -50.02 19.98 -18.97
CA TYR A 931 -49.99 19.29 -17.68
C TYR A 931 -51.24 19.60 -16.87
N PRO A 932 -51.77 18.65 -16.08
CA PRO A 932 -52.91 18.92 -15.22
C PRO A 932 -52.53 19.92 -14.13
N ASP A 933 -53.42 20.90 -13.87
CA ASP A 933 -53.19 21.89 -12.81
C ASP A 933 -53.41 21.25 -11.43
N PRO A 934 -52.36 21.14 -10.59
CA PRO A 934 -52.44 20.49 -9.28
C PRO A 934 -53.36 21.21 -8.29
N THR A 935 -53.77 22.47 -8.56
CA THR A 935 -54.75 23.18 -7.72
C THR A 935 -56.18 22.62 -7.87
N ASN A 936 -56.48 21.93 -8.98
CA ASN A 936 -57.79 21.33 -9.23
C ASN A 936 -57.83 19.86 -8.78
N ASP A 937 -56.76 19.11 -9.03
CA ASP A 937 -56.57 17.73 -8.55
C ASP A 937 -55.08 17.43 -8.40
N GLU A 938 -54.58 17.46 -7.16
CA GLU A 938 -53.16 17.21 -6.85
C GLU A 938 -52.72 15.83 -7.41
N LYS A 939 -53.61 14.81 -7.37
CA LYS A 939 -53.25 13.45 -7.79
C LYS A 939 -53.10 13.29 -9.29
N ALA A 940 -53.59 14.22 -10.10
CA ALA A 940 -53.48 14.15 -11.55
C ALA A 940 -52.02 14.16 -12.03
N LEU A 941 -51.10 14.72 -11.26
CA LEU A 941 -49.67 14.68 -11.56
C LEU A 941 -49.04 13.29 -11.39
N MET A 942 -49.73 12.31 -10.80
CA MET A 942 -49.29 10.92 -10.67
C MET A 942 -49.71 10.02 -11.82
N ASP A 943 -50.37 10.56 -12.85
CA ASP A 943 -50.85 9.76 -13.97
C ASP A 943 -49.69 9.09 -14.73
N VAL A 944 -49.86 7.81 -15.09
CA VAL A 944 -48.89 7.02 -15.85
C VAL A 944 -48.59 7.63 -17.21
N ALA A 945 -49.53 8.39 -17.79
CA ALA A 945 -49.33 9.10 -19.04
C ALA A 945 -48.24 10.19 -18.96
N LEU A 946 -47.84 10.60 -17.74
CA LEU A 946 -46.82 11.62 -17.52
C LEU A 946 -45.41 11.04 -17.33
N ASP A 947 -45.22 9.72 -17.23
CA ASP A 947 -43.92 9.13 -16.85
C ASP A 947 -42.77 9.48 -17.79
N ASP A 948 -43.05 9.63 -19.09
CA ASP A 948 -42.06 10.04 -20.11
C ASP A 948 -42.09 11.55 -20.42
N SER A 949 -42.87 12.34 -19.68
CA SER A 949 -43.01 13.77 -19.92
C SER A 949 -41.80 14.58 -19.46
N GLU A 950 -41.62 15.79 -20.01
CA GLU A 950 -40.52 16.68 -19.56
C GLU A 950 -40.63 17.00 -18.07
N LEU A 951 -41.85 17.14 -17.55
CA LEU A 951 -42.11 17.38 -16.12
C LEU A 951 -41.61 16.21 -15.26
N ALA A 952 -41.87 14.97 -15.67
CA ALA A 952 -41.43 13.79 -14.95
C ALA A 952 -39.91 13.63 -15.01
N ILE A 953 -39.29 13.83 -16.18
CA ILE A 953 -37.83 13.75 -16.34
C ILE A 953 -37.14 14.76 -15.44
N GLU A 954 -37.65 15.99 -15.33
CA GLU A 954 -37.05 17.02 -14.46
C GLU A 954 -37.28 16.72 -12.98
N ALA A 955 -38.48 16.24 -12.61
CA ALA A 955 -38.78 15.80 -11.25
C ALA A 955 -37.88 14.64 -10.80
N ASP A 956 -37.64 13.65 -11.65
CA ASP A 956 -36.79 12.50 -11.34
C ASP A 956 -35.32 12.88 -11.16
N LYS A 957 -34.82 13.90 -11.88
CA LYS A 957 -33.49 14.45 -11.63
C LYS A 957 -33.39 15.04 -10.22
N LEU A 958 -34.39 15.80 -9.80
CA LEU A 958 -34.42 16.36 -8.45
C LEU A 958 -34.49 15.26 -7.38
N VAL A 959 -35.26 14.19 -7.60
CA VAL A 959 -35.28 13.01 -6.70
C VAL A 959 -33.90 12.36 -6.65
N GLN A 960 -33.23 12.20 -7.79
CA GLN A 960 -31.91 11.59 -7.89
C GLN A 960 -30.83 12.40 -7.16
N THR A 961 -30.86 13.73 -7.25
CA THR A 961 -29.86 14.61 -6.63
C THR A 961 -30.25 15.10 -5.24
N PHE A 962 -31.49 14.85 -4.78
CA PHE A 962 -32.03 15.36 -3.53
C PHE A 962 -31.06 15.24 -2.36
N GLN A 963 -30.45 14.07 -2.18
CA GLN A 963 -29.53 13.84 -1.07
C GLN A 963 -28.26 14.68 -1.19
N ALA A 964 -27.65 14.71 -2.37
CA ALA A 964 -26.46 15.52 -2.61
C ALA A 964 -26.73 17.03 -2.48
N ASP A 965 -27.89 17.49 -2.95
CA ASP A 965 -28.29 18.89 -2.86
C ASP A 965 -28.60 19.29 -1.43
N ALA A 966 -29.33 18.46 -0.69
CA ALA A 966 -29.67 18.74 0.69
C ALA A 966 -28.46 18.62 1.64
N ALA A 967 -27.50 17.73 1.34
CA ALA A 967 -26.21 17.71 2.02
C ALA A 967 -25.43 19.03 1.82
N ARG A 968 -25.45 19.59 0.60
CA ARG A 968 -24.77 20.85 0.26
C ARG A 968 -25.47 22.08 0.84
N GLU A 969 -26.80 22.13 0.75
CA GLU A 969 -27.58 23.36 0.97
C GLU A 969 -28.25 23.40 2.35
N ALA A 970 -28.50 22.24 2.96
CA ALA A 970 -29.26 22.13 4.20
C ALA A 970 -28.50 21.43 5.34
N GLY A 971 -27.17 21.31 5.24
CA GLY A 971 -26.37 20.81 6.35
C GLY A 971 -26.63 19.35 6.73
N ILE A 972 -27.14 18.53 5.80
CA ILE A 972 -27.45 17.13 6.05
C ILE A 972 -26.19 16.28 5.93
N PHE A 973 -25.74 15.76 7.06
CA PHE A 973 -24.62 14.85 7.18
C PHE A 973 -25.01 13.41 6.82
N HIS A 974 -26.20 12.96 7.25
CA HIS A 974 -26.65 11.58 7.08
C HIS A 974 -28.04 11.49 6.47
N HIS A 975 -28.17 10.67 5.42
CA HIS A 975 -29.44 10.36 4.78
C HIS A 975 -29.87 8.94 5.11
N LEU A 976 -31.07 8.77 5.65
CA LEU A 976 -31.63 7.44 5.90
C LEU A 976 -33.02 7.30 5.29
N ILE A 977 -33.45 6.06 5.07
CA ILE A 977 -34.86 5.72 4.87
C ILE A 977 -35.25 4.83 6.05
N THR A 978 -36.29 5.18 6.79
CA THR A 978 -36.65 4.52 8.05
C THR A 978 -37.11 3.07 7.88
N LEU A 979 -38.05 2.79 6.97
CA LEU A 979 -38.66 1.47 6.82
C LEU A 979 -38.64 0.89 5.38
N PRO A 980 -37.54 1.06 4.60
CA PRO A 980 -37.49 0.62 3.21
C PRO A 980 -37.63 -0.91 3.12
N THR A 981 -37.02 -1.63 4.05
CA THR A 981 -36.92 -3.10 4.00
C THR A 981 -38.19 -3.82 4.44
N TYR A 982 -39.11 -3.11 5.12
CA TYR A 982 -40.49 -3.56 5.29
C TYR A 982 -41.19 -3.66 3.92
N HIS A 983 -41.09 -2.59 3.12
CA HIS A 983 -41.72 -2.53 1.80
C HIS A 983 -41.10 -3.51 0.80
N THR A 984 -39.77 -3.62 0.77
CA THR A 984 -39.12 -4.54 -0.18
C THR A 984 -39.44 -6.00 0.14
N ALA A 985 -39.49 -6.38 1.43
CA ALA A 985 -39.86 -7.72 1.83
C ALA A 985 -41.32 -8.05 1.46
N ALA A 986 -42.24 -7.10 1.69
CA ALA A 986 -43.64 -7.27 1.29
C ALA A 986 -43.78 -7.41 -0.24
N LEU A 987 -43.15 -6.53 -1.01
CA LEU A 987 -43.23 -6.52 -2.47
C LEU A 987 -42.63 -7.78 -3.11
N SER A 988 -41.43 -8.20 -2.68
CA SER A 988 -40.79 -9.40 -3.22
C SER A 988 -41.61 -10.66 -2.92
N THR A 989 -42.24 -10.70 -1.74
CA THR A 989 -43.12 -11.81 -1.34
C THR A 989 -44.41 -11.84 -2.16
N ASP A 990 -45.01 -10.68 -2.44
CA ASP A 990 -46.21 -10.57 -3.28
C ASP A 990 -45.93 -10.99 -4.73
N ILE A 991 -44.85 -10.50 -5.33
CA ILE A 991 -44.44 -10.88 -6.70
C ILE A 991 -44.22 -12.40 -6.81
N LEU A 992 -43.51 -12.99 -5.85
CA LEU A 992 -43.25 -14.44 -5.87
C LEU A 992 -44.54 -15.24 -5.64
N SER A 993 -45.34 -14.88 -4.65
CA SER A 993 -46.54 -15.62 -4.28
C SER A 993 -47.64 -15.53 -5.35
N SER A 994 -47.85 -14.35 -5.94
CA SER A 994 -48.81 -14.14 -7.04
C SER A 994 -48.46 -14.97 -8.28
N GLY A 995 -47.16 -15.06 -8.62
CA GLY A 995 -46.70 -15.93 -9.71
C GLY A 995 -46.74 -17.41 -9.36
N TYR A 996 -46.23 -17.79 -8.19
CA TYR A 996 -46.06 -19.20 -7.79
C TYR A 996 -47.38 -19.91 -7.54
N PHE A 997 -48.33 -19.25 -6.89
CA PHE A 997 -49.68 -19.78 -6.68
C PHE A 997 -50.64 -19.44 -7.83
N GLY A 998 -50.19 -18.62 -8.80
CA GLY A 998 -50.88 -18.37 -10.07
C GLY A 998 -50.46 -19.34 -11.17
N ASP A 999 -50.62 -18.91 -12.43
CA ASP A 999 -50.40 -19.76 -13.61
C ASP A 999 -48.92 -20.11 -13.88
N LEU A 1000 -47.96 -19.40 -13.25
CA LEU A 1000 -46.53 -19.61 -13.50
C LEU A 1000 -45.96 -20.79 -12.70
N GLY A 1001 -46.50 -21.12 -11.52
CA GLY A 1001 -45.95 -22.18 -10.68
C GLY A 1001 -44.47 -22.00 -10.36
N MET A 1002 -43.67 -23.07 -10.47
CA MET A 1002 -42.21 -23.02 -10.29
C MET A 1002 -41.50 -22.02 -11.22
N LEU A 1003 -42.08 -21.64 -12.36
CA LEU A 1003 -41.47 -20.66 -13.25
C LEU A 1003 -41.35 -19.28 -12.60
N ALA A 1004 -42.25 -18.90 -11.68
CA ALA A 1004 -42.13 -17.66 -10.93
C ALA A 1004 -40.83 -17.63 -10.11
N TYR A 1005 -40.58 -18.67 -9.31
CA TYR A 1005 -39.33 -18.81 -8.55
C TYR A 1005 -38.09 -18.83 -9.47
N VAL A 1006 -38.12 -19.61 -10.55
CA VAL A 1006 -36.96 -19.70 -11.46
C VAL A 1006 -36.69 -18.39 -12.17
N ARG A 1007 -37.73 -17.69 -12.68
CA ARG A 1007 -37.60 -16.45 -13.46
C ARG A 1007 -37.21 -15.27 -12.59
N ASP A 1008 -37.89 -15.10 -11.47
CA ASP A 1008 -37.85 -13.86 -10.68
C ASP A 1008 -36.86 -13.94 -9.50
N VAL A 1009 -36.52 -15.15 -9.03
CA VAL A 1009 -35.56 -15.35 -7.94
C VAL A 1009 -34.28 -16.01 -8.46
N GLN A 1010 -34.31 -17.31 -8.78
CA GLN A 1010 -33.07 -18.09 -9.01
C GLN A 1010 -32.23 -17.55 -10.18
N ARG A 1011 -32.85 -17.21 -11.32
CA ARG A 1011 -32.12 -16.62 -12.45
C ARG A 1011 -31.55 -15.25 -12.11
N GLN A 1012 -32.25 -14.46 -11.30
CA GLN A 1012 -31.76 -13.14 -10.88
C GLN A 1012 -30.58 -13.28 -9.93
N GLU A 1013 -30.66 -14.19 -8.95
CA GLU A 1013 -29.56 -14.48 -8.03
C GLU A 1013 -28.30 -14.95 -8.76
N ILE A 1014 -28.42 -15.94 -9.65
CA ILE A 1014 -27.27 -16.46 -10.41
C ILE A 1014 -26.66 -15.36 -11.31
N ARG A 1015 -27.48 -14.61 -12.04
CA ARG A 1015 -26.98 -13.57 -12.98
C ARG A 1015 -26.39 -12.36 -12.26
N ARG A 1016 -26.86 -12.07 -11.05
CA ARG A 1016 -26.33 -11.00 -10.20
C ARG A 1016 -25.27 -11.51 -9.24
N ASP A 1017 -24.97 -12.81 -9.25
CA ASP A 1017 -23.99 -13.47 -8.40
C ASP A 1017 -24.27 -13.21 -6.89
N LEU A 1018 -25.51 -13.43 -6.47
CA LEU A 1018 -25.93 -13.27 -5.07
C LEU A 1018 -25.57 -14.50 -4.26
N ALA A 1019 -24.87 -14.29 -3.13
CA ALA A 1019 -24.42 -15.35 -2.24
C ALA A 1019 -25.58 -16.23 -1.69
N ALA A 1020 -26.80 -15.68 -1.64
CA ALA A 1020 -28.01 -16.38 -1.19
C ALA A 1020 -28.32 -17.66 -1.99
N VAL A 1021 -27.91 -17.75 -3.27
CA VAL A 1021 -28.08 -18.99 -4.06
C VAL A 1021 -27.33 -20.17 -3.43
N LYS A 1022 -26.19 -19.89 -2.77
CA LYS A 1022 -25.38 -20.83 -1.97
C LYS A 1022 -25.75 -20.72 -0.49
N HIS A 1023 -27.04 -20.83 -0.18
CA HIS A 1023 -27.61 -20.63 1.16
C HIS A 1023 -26.96 -21.44 2.29
N GLN A 1024 -26.41 -22.64 2.03
CA GLN A 1024 -25.67 -23.41 3.05
C GLN A 1024 -24.32 -22.74 3.40
N ASP A 1025 -23.61 -22.27 2.38
CA ASP A 1025 -22.39 -21.50 2.58
C ASP A 1025 -22.68 -20.16 3.28
N LEU A 1026 -23.73 -19.45 2.85
CA LEU A 1026 -24.15 -18.19 3.46
C LEU A 1026 -24.56 -18.35 4.94
N ALA A 1027 -25.18 -19.48 5.31
CA ALA A 1027 -25.50 -19.82 6.69
C ALA A 1027 -24.25 -20.18 7.54
N GLY A 1028 -23.07 -20.32 6.92
CA GLY A 1028 -21.82 -20.65 7.59
C GLY A 1028 -21.57 -22.14 7.78
N SER A 1029 -22.26 -23.03 7.04
CA SER A 1029 -22.03 -24.48 7.13
C SER A 1029 -20.57 -24.86 6.84
N ASN A 1030 -19.93 -24.15 5.91
CA ASN A 1030 -18.53 -24.36 5.54
C ASN A 1030 -17.56 -23.89 6.64
N VAL A 1031 -17.85 -22.79 7.33
CA VAL A 1031 -17.07 -22.37 8.53
C VAL A 1031 -17.19 -23.43 9.63
N GLY A 1032 -18.39 -23.99 9.80
CA GLY A 1032 -18.62 -25.10 10.74
C GLY A 1032 -17.88 -26.39 10.36
N ASP A 1033 -17.71 -26.68 9.07
CA ASP A 1033 -16.93 -27.82 8.60
C ASP A 1033 -15.44 -27.63 8.87
N ASP A 1034 -14.88 -26.45 8.61
CA ASP A 1034 -13.49 -26.13 8.97
C ASP A 1034 -13.27 -26.27 10.48
N HIS A 1035 -14.20 -25.79 11.30
CA HIS A 1035 -14.11 -25.97 12.76
C HIS A 1035 -14.11 -27.45 13.17
N LYS A 1036 -14.92 -28.31 12.55
CA LYS A 1036 -14.88 -29.76 12.82
C LYS A 1036 -13.52 -30.34 12.45
N GLU A 1037 -12.93 -29.92 11.34
CA GLU A 1037 -11.57 -30.30 10.96
C GLU A 1037 -10.55 -29.82 11.98
N TYR A 1038 -10.64 -28.57 12.44
CA TYR A 1038 -9.75 -28.02 13.47
C TYR A 1038 -9.83 -28.81 14.78
N PHE A 1039 -11.00 -29.35 15.13
CA PHE A 1039 -11.21 -30.09 16.39
C PHE A 1039 -10.91 -31.59 16.30
N LEU A 1040 -11.13 -32.21 15.13
CA LEU A 1040 -11.10 -33.68 14.97
C LEU A 1040 -10.03 -34.18 13.99
N GLY A 1041 -9.36 -33.28 13.26
CA GLY A 1041 -8.43 -33.63 12.17
C GLY A 1041 -9.10 -34.55 11.14
N GLU A 1042 -8.38 -35.61 10.73
CA GLU A 1042 -8.87 -36.61 9.76
C GLU A 1042 -10.15 -37.36 10.18
N LYS A 1043 -10.58 -37.26 11.44
CA LYS A 1043 -11.83 -37.88 11.93
C LYS A 1043 -13.07 -36.99 11.71
N ALA A 1044 -12.89 -35.79 11.15
CA ALA A 1044 -13.98 -34.86 10.91
C ALA A 1044 -14.95 -35.42 9.86
N LEU A 1045 -16.23 -35.42 10.21
CA LEU A 1045 -17.30 -35.72 9.26
C LEU A 1045 -17.77 -34.39 8.63
N LEU A 1046 -17.25 -34.11 7.43
CA LEU A 1046 -17.55 -32.89 6.67
C LEU A 1046 -18.90 -33.03 5.94
N ALA A 1047 -19.64 -31.92 5.81
CA ALA A 1047 -20.87 -31.89 5.01
C ALA A 1047 -20.59 -31.79 3.49
N GLY A 1048 -19.35 -31.48 3.11
CA GLY A 1048 -18.88 -31.42 1.71
C GLY A 1048 -18.64 -32.76 1.01
N GLY A 1049 -18.76 -32.79 -0.32
CA GLY A 1049 -18.52 -33.96 -1.17
C GLY A 1049 -18.83 -33.70 -2.66
N THR A 1050 -18.38 -34.57 -3.57
CA THR A 1050 -18.58 -34.45 -5.03
C THR A 1050 -20.05 -34.46 -5.47
N ALA A 1051 -20.96 -34.93 -4.60
CA ALA A 1051 -22.41 -34.90 -4.80
C ALA A 1051 -23.09 -33.66 -4.18
N ASN A 1052 -22.34 -32.65 -3.74
CA ASN A 1052 -22.91 -31.42 -3.18
C ASN A 1052 -23.66 -30.62 -4.26
N THR A 1053 -24.95 -30.37 -4.03
CA THR A 1053 -25.82 -29.62 -4.94
C THR A 1053 -25.37 -28.17 -5.15
N MET A 1054 -24.54 -27.60 -4.26
CA MET A 1054 -23.95 -26.28 -4.45
C MET A 1054 -23.00 -26.18 -5.65
N ASN A 1055 -22.41 -27.31 -6.09
CA ASN A 1055 -21.53 -27.33 -7.27
C ASN A 1055 -22.28 -27.04 -8.59
N GLN A 1056 -23.62 -26.93 -8.53
CA GLN A 1056 -24.45 -26.55 -9.67
C GLN A 1056 -24.56 -25.03 -9.87
N PHE A 1057 -24.02 -24.21 -8.94
CA PHE A 1057 -24.19 -22.75 -8.90
C PHE A 1057 -22.88 -21.96 -8.89
#